data_AF-A0AAU2XB40-F1
#
_entry.id   AF-A0AAU2XB40-F1
#
_cell.length_a   1.000
_cell.length_b   1.000
_cell.length_c   1.000
_cell.angle_alpha   90.00
_cell.angle_beta   90.00
_cell.angle_gamma   90.00
#
_symmetry.space_group_name_H-M   'P 1'
#
loop_
_entity.id
_entity.type
_entity.pdbx_description
1 polymer ?
#
loop_
_entity_poly.entity_id
_entity_poly.type
_entity_poly.pdbx_seq_one_letter_code
_entity_poly.pdbx_strand_id
1 'polypeptide(L)'
;MHHGTRFTLLGPLAAERYGTELSLGGARQRATLGYLLLYPNQVVATSRLITALWGESAPVSARKVLQNTVWRLRRLFDADDRRDRMSRARVELLTRAPGYLLRVAPEQIDLHRFRSLAAEGRQELDAGSSEVASQLWRDALQLWRGPVLADLVEDGIAWPELKAIANARLDLLEDHFDNELALGRHEAIAAELQVTARAEPRRERLLGLLMLTLYRCGRHTEALETFDRARLALIEDLGLEPGHELRDLRQSILTHDPALLYAPRTRITALPLPRPAVPGNPAATAPAGPPGTGQAAAPAGPSGSPAARATASERRDDAAVTEHKEVTAVFVRVAFAPRAEYADPEDIEAAAERVDSAVRFEIARFGGVLTTRLGSLWVAVFGARRTRDDDPVRAVSAALAVRHHVEASSGMVPGATVRAAVATGPALVRDRPGAGAAPRVTGAILDMCHSVLPLITAHEVWVGDETRQQTARAIAYRRAGAASNAWAATGILLPGGPPADGSLLGRSRELGALVGLFRTGKRPSPALVVADAGMGKSRMIDEFEHVLRATPGTEPRPLVVRLPPRLVDASLLPLIADGLCDCCGITPDHTPEEARERLRAAIRRAVRTEREAEWMLARLHAAFGSVPEYGGPTDLDTIVTAWWSLLEHTALERPVAVVIDDLHTADDTILELVGRHVTPSAASELFVLATARPELAERRSLYTADERNVTTVSMTRLPDAAIDRLIRTLLEEQGLHDYAGDSEHADEVAAEARALLVSLTAGNPLLAHEFVRAFVGHVRAGEPCAGDREPHDLAARLLPNSVRRVIAARLDHLPDYARTVLRDAAIVGDTVWPGAVAAASERDRAETEAALEMLAHYGLLTRVEGGEIRDESQYVFRYGPVRHVAYTRVPRAIRVATQARVAQWLETQDDPDALRKLTASGPASRELVRLAALTERLRIRLAGDTSAATWHGDWGTV
;
A
#
# COMPACT_ATOMS: atom_id res chain seq x y z
N MET A 1 -14.17 15.59 -52.86
CA MET A 1 -15.42 16.33 -52.57
C MET A 1 -16.34 15.38 -51.81
N HIS A 2 -16.52 15.59 -50.51
CA HIS A 2 -17.29 14.66 -49.67
C HIS A 2 -18.79 14.94 -49.84
N HIS A 3 -19.50 14.04 -50.49
CA HIS A 3 -20.93 14.16 -50.82
C HIS A 3 -21.81 13.61 -49.70
N GLY A 4 -21.88 14.31 -48.56
CA GLY A 4 -22.75 13.90 -47.45
C GLY A 4 -22.93 14.97 -46.37
N THR A 5 -23.88 14.73 -45.46
CA THR A 5 -24.02 15.56 -44.24
C THR A 5 -22.94 15.14 -43.24
N ARG A 6 -22.20 16.11 -42.68
CA ARG A 6 -21.16 15.91 -41.66
C ARG A 6 -21.63 16.51 -40.34
N PHE A 7 -21.41 15.79 -39.26
CA PHE A 7 -21.70 16.25 -37.91
C PHE A 7 -20.42 16.52 -37.17
N THR A 8 -20.41 17.61 -36.43
CA THR A 8 -19.28 17.98 -35.60
C THR A 8 -19.70 18.10 -34.15
N LEU A 9 -19.13 17.25 -33.30
CA LEU A 9 -19.40 17.14 -31.87
C LEU A 9 -18.20 17.57 -31.02
N LEU A 10 -16.98 17.58 -31.59
CA LEU A 10 -15.74 17.94 -30.88
C LEU A 10 -15.59 19.48 -30.83
N GLY A 11 -16.53 20.13 -30.16
CA GLY A 11 -16.78 21.58 -30.15
C GLY A 11 -18.28 21.83 -30.07
N PRO A 12 -18.76 23.04 -30.42
CA PRO A 12 -20.19 23.29 -30.56
C PRO A 12 -20.84 22.34 -31.58
N LEU A 13 -22.04 21.84 -31.27
CA LEU A 13 -22.79 20.97 -32.16
C LEU A 13 -23.12 21.71 -33.45
N ALA A 14 -22.53 21.26 -34.55
CA ALA A 14 -22.86 21.76 -35.88
C ALA A 14 -23.09 20.59 -36.84
N ALA A 15 -23.90 20.85 -37.86
CA ALA A 15 -24.11 19.92 -38.96
C ALA A 15 -23.91 20.69 -40.26
N GLU A 16 -23.09 20.17 -41.15
CA GLU A 16 -22.83 20.75 -42.45
C GLU A 16 -23.31 19.79 -43.53
N ARG A 17 -23.95 20.30 -44.57
CA ARG A 17 -24.39 19.53 -45.72
C ARG A 17 -23.85 20.18 -46.97
N TYR A 18 -23.03 19.43 -47.73
CA TYR A 18 -22.35 19.94 -48.93
C TYR A 18 -21.55 21.24 -48.69
N GLY A 19 -21.00 21.41 -47.48
CA GLY A 19 -20.25 22.60 -47.08
C GLY A 19 -21.11 23.79 -46.62
N THR A 20 -22.44 23.64 -46.52
CA THR A 20 -23.34 24.65 -45.97
C THR A 20 -23.83 24.22 -44.58
N GLU A 21 -23.77 25.13 -43.60
CA GLU A 21 -24.23 24.87 -42.24
C GLU A 21 -25.77 24.70 -42.17
N LEU A 22 -26.23 23.68 -41.45
CA LEU A 22 -27.63 23.38 -41.22
C LEU A 22 -28.09 24.02 -39.90
N SER A 23 -29.16 24.81 -39.93
CA SER A 23 -29.72 25.41 -38.71
C SER A 23 -30.43 24.38 -37.83
N LEU A 24 -29.74 23.86 -36.82
CA LEU A 24 -30.20 22.77 -35.95
C LEU A 24 -31.34 23.14 -34.95
N GLY A 25 -31.84 24.37 -34.97
CA GLY A 25 -32.94 24.83 -34.12
C GLY A 25 -32.51 25.14 -32.67
N GLY A 26 -33.48 25.22 -31.76
CA GLY A 26 -33.24 25.58 -30.35
C GLY A 26 -32.57 24.48 -29.51
N ALA A 27 -32.15 24.83 -28.28
CA ALA A 27 -31.40 23.99 -27.35
C ALA A 27 -31.89 22.53 -27.25
N ARG A 28 -33.20 22.31 -27.12
CA ARG A 28 -33.79 20.96 -27.00
C ARG A 28 -33.63 20.11 -28.27
N GLN A 29 -33.65 20.74 -29.44
CA GLN A 29 -33.44 20.07 -30.73
C GLN A 29 -31.98 19.68 -30.92
N ARG A 30 -31.07 20.59 -30.61
CA ARG A 30 -29.63 20.33 -30.58
C ARG A 30 -29.28 19.22 -29.58
N ALA A 31 -29.80 19.28 -28.37
CA ALA A 31 -29.57 18.26 -27.36
C ALA A 31 -30.12 16.87 -27.76
N THR A 32 -31.31 16.80 -28.37
CA THR A 32 -31.85 15.52 -28.87
C THR A 32 -30.94 14.93 -29.95
N LEU A 33 -30.48 15.75 -30.90
CA LEU A 33 -29.59 15.32 -31.96
C LEU A 33 -28.20 14.94 -31.41
N GLY A 34 -27.63 15.75 -30.54
CA GLY A 34 -26.34 15.51 -29.89
C GLY A 34 -26.34 14.17 -29.15
N TYR A 35 -27.39 13.88 -28.37
CA TYR A 35 -27.50 12.60 -27.66
C TYR A 35 -27.61 11.41 -28.61
N LEU A 36 -28.37 11.54 -29.70
CA LEU A 36 -28.47 10.48 -30.72
C LEU A 36 -27.15 10.28 -31.48
N LEU A 37 -26.38 11.34 -31.71
CA LEU A 37 -25.07 11.27 -32.38
C LEU A 37 -23.98 10.66 -31.48
N LEU A 38 -24.16 10.63 -30.16
CA LEU A 38 -23.32 9.84 -29.24
C LEU A 38 -23.58 8.33 -29.36
N TYR A 39 -24.77 7.95 -29.85
CA TYR A 39 -25.22 6.57 -30.04
C TYR A 39 -25.61 6.29 -31.50
N PRO A 40 -24.72 6.54 -32.48
CA PRO A 40 -25.08 6.40 -33.88
C PRO A 40 -25.34 4.93 -34.22
N ASN A 41 -26.31 4.69 -35.09
CA ASN A 41 -26.75 3.36 -35.51
C ASN A 41 -27.28 2.45 -34.37
N GLN A 42 -27.55 3.01 -33.19
CA GLN A 42 -28.14 2.30 -32.05
C GLN A 42 -29.55 2.83 -31.72
N VAL A 43 -30.40 1.98 -31.14
CA VAL A 43 -31.73 2.39 -30.67
C VAL A 43 -31.61 3.02 -29.29
N VAL A 44 -31.93 4.31 -29.16
CA VAL A 44 -32.00 5.01 -27.88
C VAL A 44 -33.45 5.06 -27.40
N ALA A 45 -33.71 4.49 -26.22
CA ALA A 45 -35.05 4.44 -25.64
C ALA A 45 -35.63 5.84 -25.39
N THR A 46 -36.96 5.98 -25.54
CA THR A 46 -37.65 7.27 -25.32
C THR A 46 -37.45 7.78 -23.89
N SER A 47 -37.49 6.90 -22.90
CA SER A 47 -37.24 7.24 -21.48
C SER A 47 -35.84 7.83 -21.30
N ARG A 48 -34.83 7.21 -21.91
CA ARG A 48 -33.43 7.64 -21.83
C ARG A 48 -33.22 9.02 -22.46
N LEU A 49 -33.85 9.30 -23.61
CA LEU A 49 -33.83 10.64 -24.21
C LEU A 49 -34.51 11.69 -23.32
N ILE A 50 -35.62 11.34 -22.67
CA ILE A 50 -36.30 12.25 -21.74
C ILE A 50 -35.38 12.55 -20.53
N THR A 51 -34.81 11.52 -19.91
CA THR A 51 -33.87 11.70 -18.79
C THR A 51 -32.64 12.51 -19.21
N ALA A 52 -32.06 12.26 -20.38
CA ALA A 52 -30.90 13.00 -20.86
C ALA A 52 -31.21 14.48 -21.08
N LEU A 53 -32.41 14.81 -21.55
CA LEU A 53 -32.80 16.20 -21.80
C LEU A 53 -33.17 16.91 -20.50
N TRP A 54 -34.01 16.32 -19.66
CA TRP A 54 -34.63 17.02 -18.53
C TRP A 54 -34.12 16.62 -17.14
N GLY A 55 -33.26 15.60 -17.03
CA GLY A 55 -32.81 15.06 -15.74
C GLY A 55 -33.98 14.54 -14.90
N GLU A 56 -33.96 14.84 -13.60
CA GLU A 56 -35.01 14.48 -12.64
C GLU A 56 -36.24 15.41 -12.74
N SER A 57 -36.13 16.56 -13.40
CA SER A 57 -37.18 17.59 -13.51
C SER A 57 -37.97 17.50 -14.82
N ALA A 58 -38.28 16.28 -15.28
CA ALA A 58 -39.00 16.07 -16.54
C ALA A 58 -40.49 16.49 -16.43
N PRO A 59 -40.97 17.45 -17.26
CA PRO A 59 -42.39 17.82 -17.25
C PRO A 59 -43.26 16.70 -17.82
N VAL A 60 -44.54 16.65 -17.43
CA VAL A 60 -45.52 15.66 -17.95
C VAL A 60 -45.64 15.72 -19.48
N SER A 61 -45.35 16.89 -20.09
CA SER A 61 -45.34 17.11 -21.54
C SER A 61 -44.06 16.67 -22.27
N ALA A 62 -43.03 16.18 -21.55
CA ALA A 62 -41.70 15.87 -22.11
C ALA A 62 -41.75 14.92 -23.31
N ARG A 63 -42.58 13.87 -23.25
CA ARG A 63 -42.75 12.92 -24.37
C ARG A 63 -43.30 13.62 -25.63
N LYS A 64 -44.25 14.54 -25.49
CA LYS A 64 -44.82 15.32 -26.60
C LYS A 64 -43.79 16.28 -27.18
N VAL A 65 -43.00 16.95 -26.33
CA VAL A 65 -41.91 17.84 -26.75
C VAL A 65 -40.83 17.08 -27.52
N LEU A 66 -40.46 15.87 -27.05
CA LEU A 66 -39.50 15.00 -27.73
C LEU A 66 -40.01 14.55 -29.11
N GLN A 67 -41.27 14.12 -29.21
CA GLN A 67 -41.88 13.76 -30.50
C GLN A 67 -41.86 14.92 -31.50
N ASN A 68 -42.23 16.14 -31.06
CA ASN A 68 -42.17 17.34 -31.89
C ASN A 68 -40.73 17.65 -32.34
N THR A 69 -39.76 17.44 -31.46
CA THR A 69 -38.34 17.65 -31.75
C THR A 69 -37.82 16.66 -32.79
N VAL A 70 -38.14 15.37 -32.65
CA VAL A 70 -37.83 14.33 -33.64
C VAL A 70 -38.48 14.62 -34.98
N TRP A 71 -39.74 15.08 -35.00
CA TRP A 71 -40.42 15.47 -36.23
C TRP A 71 -39.69 16.62 -36.95
N ARG A 72 -39.24 17.64 -36.22
CA ARG A 72 -38.44 18.75 -36.79
C ARG A 72 -37.09 18.27 -37.34
N LEU A 73 -36.38 17.41 -36.61
CA LEU A 73 -35.12 16.81 -37.05
C LEU A 73 -35.29 15.99 -38.33
N ARG A 74 -36.36 15.19 -38.44
CA ARG A 74 -36.67 14.46 -39.68
C ARG A 74 -36.85 15.38 -40.87
N ARG A 75 -37.65 16.43 -40.72
CA ARG A 75 -37.87 17.42 -41.77
C ARG A 75 -36.57 18.10 -42.19
N LEU A 76 -35.66 18.35 -41.24
CA LEU A 76 -34.35 18.92 -41.51
C LEU A 76 -33.51 17.96 -42.37
N PHE A 77 -33.55 16.65 -42.08
CA PHE A 77 -32.82 15.66 -42.86
C PHE A 77 -33.45 15.35 -44.22
N ASP A 78 -34.78 15.37 -44.35
CA ASP A 78 -35.52 15.05 -45.58
C ASP A 78 -35.59 16.20 -46.61
N ALA A 79 -35.15 17.41 -46.29
CA ALA A 79 -35.45 18.63 -47.04
C ALA A 79 -34.89 18.78 -48.47
N ASP A 80 -34.17 17.82 -49.09
CA ASP A 80 -33.84 17.94 -50.53
C ASP A 80 -33.47 16.60 -51.22
N ASP A 81 -34.49 15.86 -51.65
CA ASP A 81 -34.44 14.44 -52.03
C ASP A 81 -34.37 14.17 -53.56
N ARG A 82 -33.59 14.97 -54.30
CA ARG A 82 -33.41 14.77 -55.76
C ARG A 82 -32.00 14.39 -56.23
N ARG A 83 -30.94 14.66 -55.45
CA ARG A 83 -29.56 14.23 -55.80
C ARG A 83 -29.01 13.09 -54.93
N ASP A 84 -29.64 12.79 -53.80
CA ASP A 84 -29.09 11.89 -52.76
C ASP A 84 -29.62 10.43 -52.82
N ARG A 85 -30.58 10.11 -53.71
CA ARG A 85 -31.18 8.76 -53.77
C ARG A 85 -30.21 7.63 -54.12
N MET A 86 -29.02 7.95 -54.65
CA MET A 86 -27.99 6.97 -54.99
C MET A 86 -26.79 6.97 -54.04
N SER A 87 -26.75 7.83 -53.01
CA SER A 87 -25.60 7.93 -52.10
C SER A 87 -25.76 7.00 -50.89
N ARG A 88 -24.75 6.18 -50.60
CA ARG A 88 -24.67 5.33 -49.38
C ARG A 88 -24.56 6.13 -48.08
N ALA A 89 -24.49 7.46 -48.14
CA ALA A 89 -24.22 8.37 -47.01
C ALA A 89 -25.47 9.13 -46.50
N ARG A 90 -26.67 8.54 -46.63
CA ARG A 90 -27.92 9.15 -46.14
C ARG A 90 -28.03 9.06 -44.62
N VAL A 91 -28.37 10.19 -44.00
CA VAL A 91 -28.73 10.27 -42.58
C VAL A 91 -30.22 10.03 -42.41
N GLU A 92 -30.62 9.06 -41.60
CA GLU A 92 -32.03 8.71 -41.38
C GLU A 92 -32.38 8.61 -39.89
N LEU A 93 -33.46 9.26 -39.46
CA LEU A 93 -33.95 9.19 -38.07
C LEU A 93 -35.20 8.30 -37.97
N LEU A 94 -34.99 7.03 -37.63
CA LEU A 94 -36.02 5.99 -37.60
C LEU A 94 -36.66 5.88 -36.21
N THR A 95 -37.98 5.63 -36.16
CA THR A 95 -38.65 5.18 -34.92
C THR A 95 -38.50 3.66 -34.85
N ARG A 96 -37.84 3.15 -33.82
CA ARG A 96 -37.73 1.71 -33.54
C ARG A 96 -37.97 1.49 -32.06
N ALA A 97 -38.98 0.69 -31.71
CA ALA A 97 -39.31 0.43 -30.32
C ALA A 97 -38.08 -0.10 -29.55
N PRO A 98 -37.81 0.38 -28.31
CA PRO A 98 -38.60 1.31 -27.50
C PRO A 98 -38.28 2.82 -27.67
N GLY A 99 -37.67 3.26 -28.78
CA GLY A 99 -37.39 4.68 -29.03
C GLY A 99 -36.98 5.05 -30.47
N TYR A 100 -35.83 5.70 -30.61
CA TYR A 100 -35.37 6.28 -31.88
C TYR A 100 -33.95 5.83 -32.21
N LEU A 101 -33.66 5.69 -33.50
CA LEU A 101 -32.34 5.34 -34.02
C LEU A 101 -31.94 6.35 -35.09
N LEU A 102 -30.75 6.94 -34.95
CA LEU A 102 -30.14 7.79 -35.98
C LEU A 102 -29.15 6.94 -36.78
N ARG A 103 -29.48 6.68 -38.05
CA ARG A 103 -28.59 5.99 -38.98
C ARG A 103 -27.70 7.02 -39.65
N VAL A 104 -26.39 6.85 -39.52
CA VAL A 104 -25.37 7.77 -40.03
C VAL A 104 -24.05 7.00 -40.16
N ALA A 105 -23.30 7.23 -41.24
CA ALA A 105 -22.01 6.57 -41.41
C ALA A 105 -21.00 7.13 -40.38
N PRO A 106 -20.20 6.29 -39.70
CA PRO A 106 -19.25 6.76 -38.68
C PRO A 106 -18.30 7.85 -39.19
N GLU A 107 -17.90 7.81 -40.46
CA GLU A 107 -16.98 8.76 -41.09
C GLU A 107 -17.58 10.17 -41.23
N GLN A 108 -18.91 10.28 -41.13
CA GLN A 108 -19.63 11.56 -41.14
C GLN A 108 -19.60 12.25 -39.77
N ILE A 109 -19.14 11.58 -38.71
CA ILE A 109 -19.07 12.11 -37.35
C ILE A 109 -17.59 12.31 -36.98
N ASP A 110 -17.21 13.54 -36.66
CA ASP A 110 -15.83 13.88 -36.25
C ASP A 110 -15.34 13.06 -35.03
N LEU A 111 -16.19 12.78 -34.05
CA LEU A 111 -15.89 11.93 -32.89
C LEU A 111 -15.46 10.51 -33.30
N HIS A 112 -16.11 9.92 -34.29
CA HIS A 112 -15.74 8.59 -34.78
C HIS A 112 -14.44 8.63 -35.59
N ARG A 113 -14.24 9.69 -36.39
CA ARG A 113 -12.98 9.91 -37.10
C ARG A 113 -11.80 10.09 -36.13
N PHE A 114 -11.99 10.85 -35.05
CA PHE A 114 -11.03 10.97 -33.95
C PHE A 114 -10.66 9.61 -33.36
N ARG A 115 -11.66 8.77 -33.05
CA ARG A 115 -11.45 7.42 -32.51
C ARG A 115 -10.69 6.50 -33.47
N SER A 116 -11.01 6.55 -34.77
CA SER A 116 -10.29 5.79 -35.79
C SER A 116 -8.83 6.21 -35.89
N LEU A 117 -8.56 7.51 -36.05
CA LEU A 117 -7.18 8.02 -36.14
C LEU A 117 -6.37 7.73 -34.87
N ALA A 118 -6.99 7.82 -33.69
CA ALA A 118 -6.35 7.45 -32.43
C ALA A 118 -5.96 5.96 -32.39
N ALA A 119 -6.84 5.07 -32.88
CA ALA A 119 -6.58 3.64 -32.94
C ALA A 119 -5.52 3.27 -34.00
N GLU A 120 -5.59 3.88 -35.19
CA GLU A 120 -4.60 3.71 -36.26
C GLU A 120 -3.20 4.16 -35.80
N GLY A 121 -3.10 5.32 -35.11
CA GLY A 121 -1.81 5.77 -34.57
C GLY A 121 -1.23 4.84 -33.51
N ARG A 122 -2.07 4.20 -32.67
CA ARG A 122 -1.61 3.16 -31.72
C ARG A 122 -1.06 1.93 -32.46
N GLN A 123 -1.74 1.48 -33.51
CA GLN A 123 -1.27 0.35 -34.32
C GLN A 123 0.07 0.65 -34.99
N GLU A 124 0.25 1.88 -35.51
CA GLU A 124 1.53 2.30 -36.10
C GLU A 124 2.65 2.42 -35.07
N LEU A 125 2.35 2.86 -33.84
CA LEU A 125 3.33 2.88 -32.76
C LEU A 125 3.78 1.47 -32.38
N ASP A 126 2.85 0.53 -32.25
CA ASP A 126 3.13 -0.89 -31.97
C ASP A 126 3.96 -1.54 -33.09
N ALA A 127 3.77 -1.08 -34.34
CA ALA A 127 4.57 -1.48 -35.51
C ALA A 127 5.96 -0.82 -35.57
N GLY A 128 6.27 0.11 -34.64
CA GLY A 128 7.55 0.83 -34.57
C GLY A 128 7.64 2.08 -35.47
N SER A 129 6.53 2.51 -36.07
CA SER A 129 6.43 3.70 -36.94
C SER A 129 6.06 4.96 -36.14
N SER A 130 6.90 5.34 -35.18
CA SER A 130 6.65 6.47 -34.25
C SER A 130 6.31 7.80 -34.95
N GLU A 131 6.91 8.11 -36.10
CA GLU A 131 6.61 9.34 -36.85
C GLU A 131 5.21 9.33 -37.49
N VAL A 132 4.77 8.18 -38.00
CA VAL A 132 3.44 8.03 -38.61
C VAL A 132 2.38 8.11 -37.52
N ALA A 133 2.61 7.43 -36.38
CA ALA A 133 1.75 7.52 -35.20
C ALA A 133 1.59 8.97 -34.72
N SER A 134 2.69 9.73 -34.63
CA SER A 134 2.67 11.15 -34.28
C SER A 134 1.78 11.98 -35.22
N GLN A 135 1.90 11.76 -36.54
CA GLN A 135 1.12 12.51 -37.52
C GLN A 135 -0.38 12.17 -37.42
N LEU A 136 -0.74 10.89 -37.29
CA LEU A 136 -2.13 10.46 -37.14
C LEU A 136 -2.78 11.03 -35.88
N TRP A 137 -2.08 11.03 -34.76
CA TRP A 137 -2.59 11.61 -33.52
C TRP A 137 -2.70 13.14 -33.58
N ARG A 138 -1.76 13.82 -34.25
CA ARG A 138 -1.87 15.26 -34.53
C ARG A 138 -3.12 15.57 -35.37
N ASP A 139 -3.36 14.80 -36.44
CA ASP A 139 -4.54 14.95 -37.29
C ASP A 139 -5.84 14.68 -36.50
N ALA A 140 -5.83 13.72 -35.57
CA ALA A 140 -6.96 13.44 -34.69
C ALA A 140 -7.24 14.62 -33.73
N LEU A 141 -6.20 15.18 -33.12
CA LEU A 141 -6.30 16.30 -32.18
C LEU A 141 -6.77 17.59 -32.87
N GLN A 142 -6.41 17.82 -34.14
CA GLN A 142 -6.89 18.96 -34.94
C GLN A 142 -8.40 18.93 -35.22
N LEU A 143 -9.08 17.80 -35.04
CA LEU A 143 -10.54 17.73 -35.16
C LEU A 143 -11.26 18.47 -34.01
N TRP A 144 -10.57 18.71 -32.90
CA TRP A 144 -11.11 19.39 -31.73
C TRP A 144 -11.10 20.91 -31.90
N ARG A 145 -12.28 21.53 -31.78
CA ARG A 145 -12.47 22.99 -31.87
C ARG A 145 -12.84 23.62 -30.52
N GLY A 146 -12.96 22.80 -29.47
CA GLY A 146 -13.35 23.22 -28.12
C GLY A 146 -13.85 22.04 -27.29
N PRO A 147 -14.49 22.30 -26.13
CA PRO A 147 -15.18 21.27 -25.36
C PRO A 147 -16.23 20.52 -26.17
N VAL A 148 -16.42 19.23 -25.92
CA VAL A 148 -17.42 18.39 -26.61
C VAL A 148 -18.81 18.94 -26.37
N LEU A 149 -19.54 19.23 -27.45
CA LEU A 149 -20.88 19.82 -27.41
C LEU A 149 -20.94 21.07 -26.51
N ALA A 150 -19.97 21.98 -26.66
CA ALA A 150 -19.82 23.17 -25.81
C ALA A 150 -21.11 23.99 -25.66
N ASP A 151 -21.87 24.15 -26.74
CA ASP A 151 -23.18 24.83 -26.75
C ASP A 151 -24.20 24.18 -25.81
N LEU A 152 -24.18 22.85 -25.70
CA LEU A 152 -25.09 22.11 -24.84
C LEU A 152 -24.63 22.12 -23.38
N VAL A 153 -23.30 22.05 -23.16
CA VAL A 153 -22.71 22.14 -21.82
C VAL A 153 -23.01 23.50 -21.20
N GLU A 154 -22.91 24.59 -21.97
CA GLU A 154 -23.30 25.94 -21.54
C GLU A 154 -24.80 26.02 -21.20
N ASP A 155 -25.66 25.29 -21.92
CA ASP A 155 -27.10 25.16 -21.64
C ASP A 155 -27.42 24.23 -20.44
N GLY A 156 -26.40 23.78 -19.69
CA GLY A 156 -26.55 22.99 -18.45
C GLY A 156 -26.61 21.47 -18.65
N ILE A 157 -26.25 20.97 -19.84
CA ILE A 157 -26.20 19.53 -20.12
C ILE A 157 -24.91 18.91 -19.59
N ALA A 158 -25.03 17.94 -18.67
CA ALA A 158 -23.91 17.25 -18.02
C ALA A 158 -23.95 15.73 -18.24
N TRP A 159 -24.00 15.27 -19.50
CA TRP A 159 -24.03 13.84 -19.78
C TRP A 159 -22.68 13.17 -19.46
N PRO A 160 -22.66 11.98 -18.80
CA PRO A 160 -21.43 11.26 -18.48
C PRO A 160 -20.54 10.97 -19.69
N GLU A 161 -21.15 10.76 -20.86
CA GLU A 161 -20.46 10.50 -22.13
C GLU A 161 -19.54 11.66 -22.54
N LEU A 162 -19.91 12.92 -22.24
CA LEU A 162 -19.08 14.09 -22.59
C LEU A 162 -17.77 14.09 -21.81
N LYS A 163 -17.82 13.75 -20.51
CA LYS A 163 -16.63 13.61 -19.67
C LYS A 163 -15.74 12.47 -20.15
N ALA A 164 -16.33 11.34 -20.54
CA ALA A 164 -15.57 10.22 -21.09
C ALA A 164 -14.84 10.59 -22.40
N ILE A 165 -15.49 11.37 -23.28
CA ILE A 165 -14.86 11.82 -24.53
C ILE A 165 -13.77 12.87 -24.25
N ALA A 166 -13.99 13.78 -23.30
CA ALA A 166 -12.96 14.74 -22.87
C ALA A 166 -11.72 14.02 -22.31
N ASN A 167 -11.92 12.98 -21.48
CA ASN A 167 -10.82 12.16 -20.97
C ASN A 167 -10.06 11.45 -22.10
N ALA A 168 -10.77 10.89 -23.08
CA ALA A 168 -10.13 10.24 -24.23
C ALA A 168 -9.25 11.19 -25.07
N ARG A 169 -9.56 12.49 -25.09
CA ARG A 169 -8.68 13.52 -25.69
C ARG A 169 -7.38 13.65 -24.91
N LEU A 170 -7.49 13.74 -23.58
CA LEU A 170 -6.34 13.90 -22.70
C LEU A 170 -5.43 12.67 -22.74
N ASP A 171 -6.01 11.47 -22.79
CA ASP A 171 -5.25 10.22 -22.97
C ASP A 171 -4.46 10.24 -24.29
N LEU A 172 -5.09 10.68 -25.39
CA LEU A 172 -4.40 10.79 -26.67
C LEU A 172 -3.30 11.87 -26.68
N LEU A 173 -3.52 12.97 -25.97
CA LEU A 173 -2.51 14.02 -25.80
C LEU A 173 -1.30 13.47 -25.03
N GLU A 174 -1.52 12.75 -23.94
CA GLU A 174 -0.44 12.10 -23.18
C GLU A 174 0.35 11.12 -24.04
N ASP A 175 -0.33 10.24 -24.78
CA ASP A 175 0.32 9.29 -25.69
C ASP A 175 1.10 10.02 -26.80
N HIS A 176 0.56 11.12 -27.33
CA HIS A 176 1.25 11.95 -28.32
C HIS A 176 2.51 12.62 -27.76
N PHE A 177 2.42 13.21 -26.57
CA PHE A 177 3.56 13.86 -25.92
C PHE A 177 4.66 12.85 -25.55
N ASP A 178 4.30 11.68 -25.05
CA ASP A 178 5.25 10.62 -24.73
C ASP A 178 5.99 10.14 -25.99
N ASN A 179 5.28 9.94 -27.10
CA ASN A 179 5.90 9.59 -28.38
C ASN A 179 6.79 10.72 -28.94
N GLU A 180 6.39 11.99 -28.83
CA GLU A 180 7.25 13.12 -29.23
C GLU A 180 8.52 13.22 -28.35
N LEU A 181 8.42 12.91 -27.05
CA LEU A 181 9.59 12.78 -26.17
C LEU A 181 10.51 11.64 -26.57
N ALA A 182 9.95 10.49 -26.98
CA ALA A 182 10.72 9.35 -27.48
C ALA A 182 11.41 9.68 -28.82
N LEU A 183 10.80 10.53 -29.66
CA LEU A 183 11.40 11.07 -30.89
C LEU A 183 12.42 12.19 -30.62
N GLY A 184 12.64 12.58 -29.37
CA GLY A 184 13.59 13.62 -28.99
C GLY A 184 13.12 15.05 -29.27
N ARG A 185 11.82 15.28 -29.55
CA ARG A 185 11.24 16.58 -29.92
C ARG A 185 10.69 17.35 -28.71
N HIS A 186 11.41 17.32 -27.60
CA HIS A 186 11.01 17.90 -26.32
C HIS A 186 10.79 19.43 -26.37
N GLU A 187 11.59 20.16 -27.14
CA GLU A 187 11.41 21.62 -27.29
C GLU A 187 10.11 22.00 -28.02
N ALA A 188 9.67 21.19 -28.99
CA ALA A 188 8.50 21.48 -29.81
C ALA A 188 7.19 21.36 -29.02
N ILE A 189 7.13 20.45 -28.03
CA ILE A 189 5.92 20.16 -27.25
C ILE A 189 5.85 20.91 -25.92
N ALA A 190 6.96 21.51 -25.45
CA ALA A 190 7.06 22.07 -24.10
C ALA A 190 5.97 23.14 -23.82
N ALA A 191 5.71 24.04 -24.77
CA ALA A 191 4.72 25.11 -24.59
C ALA A 191 3.28 24.57 -24.54
N GLU A 192 2.93 23.64 -25.42
CA GLU A 192 1.60 23.03 -25.46
C GLU A 192 1.34 22.21 -24.19
N LEU A 193 2.31 21.37 -23.80
CA LEU A 193 2.25 20.55 -22.61
C LEU A 193 2.15 21.38 -21.32
N GLN A 194 2.83 22.52 -21.24
CA GLN A 194 2.67 23.47 -20.13
C GLN A 194 1.23 24.00 -20.01
N VAL A 195 0.59 24.33 -21.12
CA VAL A 195 -0.80 24.82 -21.13
C VAL A 195 -1.76 23.71 -20.71
N THR A 196 -1.60 22.50 -21.24
CA THR A 196 -2.47 21.35 -20.90
C THR A 196 -2.30 20.95 -19.44
N ALA A 197 -1.08 20.86 -18.92
CA ALA A 197 -0.82 20.48 -17.53
C ALA A 197 -1.36 21.50 -16.52
N ARG A 198 -1.36 22.80 -16.87
CA ARG A 198 -1.98 23.84 -16.04
C ARG A 198 -3.51 23.74 -16.01
N ALA A 199 -4.12 23.30 -17.11
CA ALA A 199 -5.57 23.08 -17.17
C ALA A 199 -6.00 21.81 -16.43
N GLU A 200 -5.11 20.80 -16.35
CA GLU A 200 -5.37 19.50 -15.73
C GLU A 200 -4.38 19.20 -14.58
N PRO A 201 -4.40 19.97 -13.48
CA PRO A 201 -3.41 19.87 -12.40
C PRO A 201 -3.47 18.55 -11.62
N ARG A 202 -4.51 17.73 -11.83
CA ARG A 202 -4.73 16.44 -11.15
C ARG A 202 -4.31 15.23 -11.99
N ARG A 203 -3.90 15.43 -13.24
CA ARG A 203 -3.41 14.34 -14.11
C ARG A 203 -1.90 14.17 -13.94
N GLU A 204 -1.54 13.27 -13.03
CA GLU A 204 -0.13 13.00 -12.68
C GLU A 204 0.73 12.59 -13.87
N ARG A 205 0.21 11.78 -14.80
CA ARG A 205 0.95 11.37 -16.01
C ARG A 205 1.34 12.57 -16.86
N LEU A 206 0.42 13.49 -17.09
CA LEU A 206 0.67 14.74 -17.84
C LEU A 206 1.70 15.63 -17.13
N LEU A 207 1.64 15.71 -15.80
CA LEU A 207 2.62 16.43 -14.98
C LEU A 207 4.02 15.79 -15.08
N GLY A 208 4.09 14.46 -15.07
CA GLY A 208 5.34 13.72 -15.24
C GLY A 208 5.98 13.97 -16.60
N LEU A 209 5.17 13.95 -17.67
CA LEU A 209 5.63 14.31 -19.01
C LEU A 209 6.16 15.75 -19.06
N LEU A 210 5.50 16.69 -18.37
CA LEU A 210 5.96 18.08 -18.30
C LEU A 210 7.29 18.21 -17.55
N MET A 211 7.42 17.55 -16.40
CA MET A 211 8.66 17.52 -15.62
C MET A 211 9.83 16.98 -16.44
N LEU A 212 9.63 15.86 -17.13
CA LEU A 212 10.65 15.25 -18.00
C LEU A 212 11.01 16.17 -19.17
N THR A 213 10.01 16.79 -19.80
CA THR A 213 10.22 17.74 -20.89
C THR A 213 11.06 18.94 -20.43
N LEU A 214 10.69 19.55 -19.29
CA LEU A 214 11.41 20.70 -18.74
C LEU A 214 12.84 20.34 -18.35
N TYR A 215 13.04 19.18 -17.73
CA TYR A 215 14.37 18.67 -17.42
C TYR A 215 15.22 18.51 -18.69
N ARG A 216 14.69 17.89 -19.74
CA ARG A 216 15.40 17.72 -21.03
C ARG A 216 15.68 19.05 -21.74
N CYS A 217 14.85 20.07 -21.55
CA CYS A 217 15.10 21.44 -22.00
C CYS A 217 16.10 22.21 -21.10
N GLY A 218 16.73 21.57 -20.12
CA GLY A 218 17.68 22.20 -19.19
C GLY A 218 17.02 23.03 -18.06
N ARG A 219 15.69 23.05 -17.99
CA ARG A 219 14.89 23.85 -17.04
C ARG A 219 14.53 23.01 -15.79
N HIS A 220 15.54 22.43 -15.16
CA HIS A 220 15.38 21.50 -14.03
C HIS A 220 14.66 22.13 -12.82
N THR A 221 14.92 23.40 -12.50
CA THR A 221 14.21 24.12 -11.42
C THR A 221 12.71 24.18 -11.69
N GLU A 222 12.31 24.51 -12.92
CA GLU A 222 10.89 24.58 -13.28
C GLU A 222 10.21 23.20 -13.29
N ALA A 223 10.97 22.13 -13.57
CA ALA A 223 10.49 20.77 -13.44
C ALA A 223 10.16 20.43 -11.97
N LEU A 224 11.03 20.79 -11.02
CA LEU A 224 10.78 20.58 -9.59
C LEU A 224 9.65 21.47 -9.07
N GLU A 225 9.57 22.73 -9.49
CA GLU A 225 8.45 23.62 -9.16
C GLU A 225 7.10 23.12 -9.70
N THR A 226 7.12 22.35 -10.80
CA THR A 226 5.92 21.72 -11.35
C THR A 226 5.44 20.60 -10.43
N PHE A 227 6.35 19.79 -9.89
CA PHE A 227 6.04 18.80 -8.86
C PHE A 227 5.47 19.44 -7.60
N ASP A 228 6.11 20.49 -7.09
CA ASP A 228 5.67 21.12 -5.83
C ASP A 228 4.29 21.75 -5.96
N ARG A 229 3.99 22.41 -7.09
CA ARG A 229 2.64 22.94 -7.37
C ARG A 229 1.61 21.83 -7.50
N ALA A 230 1.93 20.74 -8.18
CA ALA A 230 1.03 19.59 -8.31
C ALA A 230 0.75 18.94 -6.96
N ARG A 231 1.78 18.77 -6.13
CA ARG A 231 1.67 18.23 -4.78
C ARG A 231 0.75 19.09 -3.91
N LEU A 232 0.91 20.42 -3.93
CA LEU A 232 0.02 21.33 -3.21
C LEU A 232 -1.43 21.17 -3.69
N ALA A 233 -1.66 21.15 -5.01
CA ALA A 233 -3.01 20.99 -5.56
C ALA A 233 -3.67 19.65 -5.19
N LEU A 234 -2.93 18.53 -5.23
CA LEU A 234 -3.45 17.21 -4.86
C LEU A 234 -3.75 17.09 -3.37
N ILE A 235 -2.94 17.72 -2.52
CA ILE A 235 -3.16 17.76 -1.08
C ILE A 235 -4.38 18.64 -0.75
N GLU A 236 -4.46 19.84 -1.31
CA GLU A 236 -5.56 20.78 -1.03
C GLU A 236 -6.91 20.29 -1.56
N ASP A 237 -6.94 19.75 -2.78
CA ASP A 237 -8.19 19.37 -3.43
C ASP A 237 -8.69 17.97 -3.06
N LEU A 238 -7.77 17.02 -2.83
CA LEU A 238 -8.08 15.59 -2.69
C LEU A 238 -7.55 14.97 -1.40
N GLY A 239 -6.68 15.66 -0.64
CA GLY A 239 -6.01 15.08 0.53
C GLY A 239 -5.04 13.94 0.18
N LEU A 240 -4.55 13.89 -1.06
CA LEU A 240 -3.69 12.83 -1.57
C LEU A 240 -2.27 13.36 -1.85
N GLU A 241 -1.26 12.55 -1.60
CA GLU A 241 0.12 12.80 -2.05
C GLU A 241 0.29 12.31 -3.50
N PRO A 242 1.22 12.89 -4.29
CA PRO A 242 1.52 12.41 -5.64
C PRO A 242 1.90 10.93 -5.66
N GLY A 243 1.46 10.22 -6.69
CA GLY A 243 1.79 8.83 -6.97
C GLY A 243 3.30 8.56 -7.06
N HIS A 244 3.65 7.28 -6.97
CA HIS A 244 5.03 6.82 -6.98
C HIS A 244 5.79 7.24 -8.25
N GLU A 245 5.18 7.12 -9.44
CA GLU A 245 5.80 7.50 -10.72
C GLU A 245 6.29 8.96 -10.73
N LEU A 246 5.50 9.90 -10.21
CA LEU A 246 5.85 11.32 -10.16
C LEU A 246 6.94 11.61 -9.10
N ARG A 247 6.90 10.88 -7.97
CA ARG A 247 7.92 10.97 -6.91
C ARG A 247 9.27 10.39 -7.35
N ASP A 248 9.26 9.26 -8.04
CA ASP A 248 10.45 8.62 -8.59
C ASP A 248 11.08 9.49 -9.68
N LEU A 249 10.28 10.14 -10.52
CA LEU A 249 10.77 11.11 -11.50
C LEU A 249 11.41 12.34 -10.83
N ARG A 250 10.78 12.90 -9.77
CA ARG A 250 11.40 13.97 -8.97
C ARG A 250 12.76 13.53 -8.43
N GLN A 251 12.84 12.34 -7.84
CA GLN A 251 14.08 11.83 -7.28
C GLN A 251 15.15 11.66 -8.37
N SER A 252 14.77 11.13 -9.53
CA SER A 252 15.66 10.95 -10.68
C SER A 252 16.17 12.29 -11.22
N ILE A 253 15.32 13.34 -11.21
CA ILE A 253 15.72 14.71 -11.60
C ILE A 253 16.71 15.29 -10.59
N LEU A 254 16.48 15.09 -9.28
CA LEU A 254 17.39 15.56 -8.22
C LEU A 254 18.77 14.90 -8.33
N THR A 255 18.83 13.59 -8.61
CA THR A 255 20.08 12.84 -8.76
C THR A 255 20.73 12.97 -10.14
N HIS A 256 20.12 13.72 -11.07
CA HIS A 256 20.56 13.86 -12.45
C HIS A 256 20.79 12.50 -13.14
N ASP A 257 19.84 11.58 -12.95
CA ASP A 257 19.96 10.21 -13.44
C ASP A 257 20.22 10.19 -14.97
N PRO A 258 21.31 9.54 -15.45
CA PRO A 258 21.59 9.44 -16.88
C PRO A 258 20.47 8.75 -17.69
N ALA A 259 19.60 7.95 -17.06
CA ALA A 259 18.44 7.34 -17.72
C ALA A 259 17.39 8.38 -18.19
N LEU A 260 17.38 9.58 -17.62
CA LEU A 260 16.47 10.66 -18.03
C LEU A 260 16.92 11.37 -19.31
N LEU A 261 18.22 11.28 -19.63
CA LEU A 261 18.80 11.91 -20.80
C LEU A 261 18.40 11.15 -22.07
N TYR A 262 18.02 11.90 -23.09
CA TYR A 262 17.79 11.34 -24.41
C TYR A 262 19.14 10.95 -25.02
N ALA A 263 19.43 9.64 -25.06
CA ALA A 263 20.45 9.11 -25.96
C ALA A 263 19.80 8.95 -27.34
N PRO A 264 20.21 9.71 -28.38
CA PRO A 264 19.74 9.41 -29.72
C PRO A 264 20.09 7.95 -30.00
N ARG A 265 19.10 7.16 -30.42
CA ARG A 265 19.35 5.85 -31.03
C ARG A 265 20.11 6.11 -32.32
N THR A 266 21.40 6.39 -32.22
CA THR A 266 22.31 6.21 -33.33
C THR A 266 22.19 4.73 -33.63
N ARG A 267 21.62 4.38 -34.78
CA ARG A 267 21.85 3.06 -35.37
C ARG A 267 23.37 2.97 -35.52
N ILE A 268 24.04 2.42 -34.51
CA ILE A 268 25.36 1.86 -34.69
C ILE A 268 25.10 0.71 -35.64
N THR A 269 25.29 0.96 -36.93
CA THR A 269 25.61 -0.10 -37.87
C THR A 269 26.81 -0.78 -37.23
N ALA A 270 26.62 -1.98 -36.69
CA ALA A 270 27.72 -2.76 -36.15
C ALA A 270 28.76 -2.91 -37.26
N LEU A 271 29.82 -2.11 -37.20
CA LEU A 271 31.04 -2.41 -37.92
C LEU A 271 31.48 -3.78 -37.38
N PRO A 272 31.63 -4.79 -38.25
CA PRO A 272 31.99 -6.12 -37.80
C PRO A 272 33.36 -6.02 -37.12
N LEU A 273 33.41 -6.34 -35.83
CA LEU A 273 34.67 -6.51 -35.12
C LEU A 273 35.46 -7.64 -35.82
N PRO A 274 36.78 -7.47 -36.05
CA PRO A 274 37.60 -8.53 -36.62
C PRO A 274 37.59 -9.72 -35.64
N ARG A 275 37.05 -10.86 -36.08
CA ARG A 275 37.16 -12.11 -35.32
C ARG A 275 38.64 -12.51 -35.24
N PRO A 276 39.13 -12.96 -34.07
CA PRO A 276 40.47 -13.53 -33.99
C PRO A 276 40.54 -14.78 -34.89
N ALA A 277 41.56 -14.82 -35.74
CA ALA A 277 41.79 -15.89 -36.71
C ALA A 277 42.12 -17.20 -35.98
N VAL A 278 41.28 -18.23 -36.18
CA VAL A 278 41.63 -19.62 -35.87
C VAL A 278 42.41 -20.16 -37.07
N PRO A 279 43.62 -20.73 -36.91
CA PRO A 279 44.36 -21.33 -38.01
C PRO A 279 43.63 -22.57 -38.55
N GLY A 280 43.42 -22.60 -39.86
CA GLY A 280 42.65 -23.63 -40.54
C GLY A 280 43.34 -24.98 -40.65
N ASN A 281 42.53 -25.99 -40.95
CA ASN A 281 42.96 -27.22 -41.60
C ASN A 281 42.08 -27.41 -42.87
N PRO A 282 42.66 -27.72 -44.05
CA PRO A 282 41.94 -27.62 -45.32
C PRO A 282 41.37 -28.96 -45.82
N ALA A 283 40.56 -28.81 -46.87
CA ALA A 283 40.18 -29.80 -47.89
C ALA A 283 38.83 -30.52 -47.73
N ALA A 284 37.83 -30.13 -48.53
CA ALA A 284 37.47 -30.86 -49.76
C ALA A 284 36.38 -30.12 -50.59
N THR A 285 36.79 -29.68 -51.79
CA THR A 285 36.08 -29.50 -53.09
C THR A 285 34.62 -29.99 -53.19
N ALA A 286 33.61 -29.14 -53.48
CA ALA A 286 33.10 -28.63 -54.79
C ALA A 286 32.09 -29.58 -55.50
N PRO A 287 31.21 -29.17 -56.46
CA PRO A 287 30.76 -27.83 -56.91
C PRO A 287 29.21 -27.70 -57.15
N ALA A 288 28.82 -26.58 -57.76
CA ALA A 288 27.50 -26.00 -58.02
C ALA A 288 26.63 -26.62 -59.16
N GLY A 289 25.33 -26.29 -59.17
CA GLY A 289 24.44 -26.38 -60.35
C GLY A 289 22.92 -26.23 -60.04
N PRO A 290 22.16 -25.28 -60.67
CA PRO A 290 20.70 -25.02 -60.48
C PRO A 290 19.85 -25.54 -61.69
N PRO A 291 18.61 -25.07 -61.98
CA PRO A 291 17.37 -24.91 -61.21
C PRO A 291 16.15 -25.67 -61.84
N GLY A 292 15.01 -25.72 -61.13
CA GLY A 292 13.68 -25.55 -61.76
C GLY A 292 12.67 -26.71 -61.77
N THR A 293 11.43 -26.32 -61.43
CA THR A 293 10.11 -26.90 -61.77
C THR A 293 9.56 -28.09 -60.97
N GLY A 294 8.27 -27.98 -60.59
CA GLY A 294 7.42 -29.14 -60.28
C GLY A 294 6.47 -28.96 -59.11
N GLN A 295 5.20 -28.73 -59.42
CA GLN A 295 4.06 -28.60 -58.51
C GLN A 295 3.69 -29.86 -57.71
N ALA A 296 3.03 -29.57 -56.57
CA ALA A 296 1.85 -30.24 -56.01
C ALA A 296 1.99 -31.39 -54.99
N ALA A 297 1.09 -31.25 -54.00
CA ALA A 297 0.48 -32.22 -53.10
C ALA A 297 1.11 -32.41 -51.71
N ALA A 298 0.42 -31.85 -50.70
CA ALA A 298 0.50 -32.20 -49.28
C ALA A 298 -0.05 -33.63 -49.04
N PRO A 299 0.20 -34.27 -47.87
CA PRO A 299 -0.57 -33.91 -46.67
C PRO A 299 0.18 -33.98 -45.31
N ALA A 300 -0.33 -33.15 -44.39
CA ALA A 300 -0.59 -33.40 -42.96
C ALA A 300 0.54 -33.80 -41.98
N GLY A 301 0.89 -32.84 -41.12
CA GLY A 301 1.41 -33.03 -39.75
C GLY A 301 1.29 -31.70 -38.98
N PRO A 302 0.75 -31.65 -37.74
CA PRO A 302 0.37 -30.40 -37.08
C PRO A 302 1.57 -29.72 -36.41
N SER A 303 2.02 -28.59 -36.96
CA SER A 303 2.88 -27.64 -36.27
C SER A 303 2.01 -26.71 -35.42
N GLY A 304 2.02 -26.93 -34.10
CA GLY A 304 1.47 -26.00 -33.12
C GLY A 304 2.26 -24.70 -33.11
N SER A 305 1.55 -23.60 -33.37
CA SER A 305 2.05 -22.23 -33.51
C SER A 305 2.37 -21.57 -32.13
N PRO A 306 3.26 -20.56 -32.04
CA PRO A 306 3.66 -19.90 -30.79
C PRO A 306 2.58 -19.01 -30.14
N ALA A 307 1.39 -18.92 -30.74
CA ALA A 307 0.33 -17.99 -30.31
C ALA A 307 -0.46 -18.42 -29.06
N ALA A 308 -0.14 -19.56 -28.45
CA ALA A 308 -0.83 -20.06 -27.25
C ALA A 308 -0.16 -19.67 -25.91
N ARG A 309 1.01 -19.02 -25.92
CA ARG A 309 1.70 -18.62 -24.68
C ARG A 309 1.27 -17.26 -24.11
N ALA A 310 0.79 -16.34 -24.93
CA ALA A 310 0.35 -15.02 -24.47
C ALA A 310 -0.99 -15.04 -23.71
N THR A 311 -1.90 -15.97 -24.04
CA THR A 311 -3.25 -16.04 -23.44
C THR A 311 -3.31 -16.84 -22.12
N ALA A 312 -2.22 -17.51 -21.74
CA ALA A 312 -2.11 -18.22 -20.46
C ALA A 312 -1.59 -17.32 -19.32
N SER A 313 -0.85 -16.26 -19.65
CA SER A 313 -0.35 -15.29 -18.66
C SER A 313 -1.46 -14.39 -18.13
N GLU A 314 -2.31 -13.85 -19.01
CA GLU A 314 -3.40 -12.93 -18.63
C GLU A 314 -4.56 -13.60 -17.87
N ARG A 315 -4.71 -14.93 -17.94
CA ARG A 315 -5.75 -15.67 -17.19
C ARG A 315 -5.32 -16.06 -15.76
N ARG A 316 -4.05 -15.91 -15.38
CA ARG A 316 -3.54 -16.34 -14.06
C ARG A 316 -3.69 -15.26 -12.97
N ASP A 317 -3.77 -13.99 -13.34
CA ASP A 317 -3.84 -12.87 -12.38
C ASP A 317 -5.20 -12.68 -11.68
N ASP A 318 -6.25 -13.38 -12.15
CA ASP A 318 -7.62 -13.27 -11.61
C ASP A 318 -7.98 -14.39 -10.59
N ALA A 319 -6.99 -15.23 -10.23
CA ALA A 319 -7.17 -16.34 -9.29
C ALA A 319 -7.13 -15.85 -7.84
N ALA A 320 -8.19 -16.12 -7.08
CA ALA A 320 -8.24 -15.82 -5.65
C ALA A 320 -7.09 -16.48 -4.88
N VAL A 321 -6.19 -15.67 -4.33
CA VAL A 321 -5.02 -16.13 -3.58
C VAL A 321 -5.47 -16.55 -2.19
N THR A 322 -5.10 -17.77 -1.78
CA THR A 322 -5.49 -18.35 -0.49
C THR A 322 -4.24 -18.61 0.36
N GLU A 323 -4.20 -18.05 1.56
CA GLU A 323 -3.01 -18.04 2.42
C GLU A 323 -3.36 -18.23 3.89
N HIS A 324 -2.48 -18.87 4.64
CA HIS A 324 -2.53 -18.82 6.10
C HIS A 324 -1.86 -17.53 6.58
N LYS A 325 -2.61 -16.67 7.27
CA LYS A 325 -2.10 -15.43 7.88
C LYS A 325 -2.52 -15.32 9.32
N GLU A 326 -1.72 -14.63 10.12
CA GLU A 326 -2.15 -14.15 11.43
C GLU A 326 -2.91 -12.84 11.21
N VAL A 327 -4.16 -12.80 11.67
CA VAL A 327 -5.03 -11.63 11.48
C VAL A 327 -5.72 -11.29 12.79
N THR A 328 -6.15 -10.03 12.92
CA THR A 328 -6.94 -9.58 14.05
C THR A 328 -8.35 -9.26 13.59
N ALA A 329 -9.34 -9.98 14.14
CA ALA A 329 -10.75 -9.77 13.85
C ALA A 329 -11.37 -8.84 14.90
N VAL A 330 -12.19 -7.89 14.45
CA VAL A 330 -12.95 -6.96 15.28
C VAL A 330 -14.43 -7.14 14.98
N PHE A 331 -15.22 -7.43 16.01
CA PHE A 331 -16.68 -7.48 15.94
C PHE A 331 -17.22 -6.30 16.71
N VAL A 332 -18.00 -5.44 16.07
CA VAL A 332 -18.68 -4.31 16.73
C VAL A 332 -20.17 -4.53 16.61
N ARG A 333 -20.87 -4.54 17.74
CA ARG A 333 -22.33 -4.53 17.80
C ARG A 333 -22.82 -3.22 18.38
N VAL A 334 -23.71 -2.54 17.66
CA VAL A 334 -24.37 -1.31 18.14
C VAL A 334 -25.85 -1.56 18.28
N ALA A 335 -26.37 -1.53 19.51
CA ALA A 335 -27.79 -1.69 19.79
C ALA A 335 -28.41 -0.35 20.16
N PHE A 336 -29.50 0.01 19.48
CA PHE A 336 -30.30 1.19 19.80
C PHE A 336 -31.30 0.84 20.90
N ALA A 337 -31.26 1.54 22.04
CA ALA A 337 -32.26 1.35 23.07
C ALA A 337 -33.64 1.76 22.53
N PRO A 338 -34.68 0.91 22.64
CA PRO A 338 -36.03 1.35 22.37
C PRO A 338 -36.45 2.32 23.48
N ARG A 339 -36.52 3.62 23.18
CA ARG A 339 -37.19 4.59 24.05
C ARG A 339 -38.29 5.31 23.27
N ALA A 340 -39.47 5.30 23.90
CA ALA A 340 -40.78 5.78 23.46
C ALA A 340 -41.42 4.96 22.34
N GLU A 341 -42.71 4.69 22.50
CA GLU A 341 -43.58 3.79 21.73
C GLU A 341 -43.75 4.13 20.22
N TYR A 342 -42.88 4.96 19.63
CA TYR A 342 -42.96 5.46 18.26
C TYR A 342 -41.58 5.87 17.69
N ALA A 343 -40.56 5.01 17.73
CA ALA A 343 -39.38 5.24 16.88
C ALA A 343 -39.77 4.86 15.44
N ASP A 344 -39.88 5.86 14.55
CA ASP A 344 -40.14 5.62 13.14
C ASP A 344 -39.03 4.72 12.56
N PRO A 345 -39.35 3.66 11.80
CA PRO A 345 -38.35 2.88 11.08
C PRO A 345 -37.35 3.74 10.30
N GLU A 346 -37.78 4.89 9.76
CA GLU A 346 -36.91 5.84 9.06
C GLU A 346 -35.86 6.47 9.98
N ASP A 347 -36.21 6.80 11.23
CA ASP A 347 -35.26 7.35 12.22
C ASP A 347 -34.21 6.31 12.65
N ILE A 348 -34.63 5.04 12.76
CA ILE A 348 -33.74 3.92 13.08
C ILE A 348 -32.78 3.66 11.91
N GLU A 349 -33.26 3.72 10.67
CA GLU A 349 -32.44 3.58 9.47
C GLU A 349 -31.43 4.74 9.35
N ALA A 350 -31.87 5.98 9.52
CA ALA A 350 -31.00 7.16 9.53
C ALA A 350 -29.95 7.13 10.66
N ALA A 351 -30.30 6.60 11.84
CA ALA A 351 -29.33 6.36 12.92
C ALA A 351 -28.34 5.24 12.55
N ALA A 352 -28.81 4.16 11.91
CA ALA A 352 -28.00 3.04 11.49
C ALA A 352 -27.04 3.38 10.33
N GLU A 353 -27.38 4.33 9.47
CA GLU A 353 -26.50 4.89 8.42
C GLU A 353 -25.41 5.79 9.00
N ARG A 354 -25.75 6.64 9.99
CA ARG A 354 -24.76 7.46 10.71
C ARG A 354 -23.76 6.59 11.46
N VAL A 355 -24.23 5.55 12.14
CA VAL A 355 -23.36 4.57 12.79
C VAL A 355 -22.52 3.78 11.76
N ASP A 356 -23.07 3.43 10.58
CA ASP A 356 -22.25 2.82 9.51
C ASP A 356 -21.07 3.69 9.14
N SER A 357 -21.35 4.97 8.92
CA SER A 357 -20.38 5.95 8.46
C SER A 357 -19.30 6.13 9.51
N ALA A 358 -19.66 6.23 10.79
CA ALA A 358 -18.72 6.28 11.91
C ALA A 358 -17.86 5.01 12.03
N VAL A 359 -18.48 3.82 12.01
CA VAL A 359 -17.75 2.55 12.11
C VAL A 359 -16.78 2.38 10.93
N ARG A 360 -17.25 2.65 9.71
CA ARG A 360 -16.45 2.55 8.49
C ARG A 360 -15.28 3.54 8.51
N PHE A 361 -15.55 4.78 8.94
CA PHE A 361 -14.53 5.81 9.06
C PHE A 361 -13.42 5.40 10.05
N GLU A 362 -13.77 5.03 11.29
CA GLU A 362 -12.78 4.66 12.29
C GLU A 362 -12.02 3.38 11.89
N ILE A 363 -12.71 2.33 11.41
CA ILE A 363 -12.03 1.10 10.96
C ILE A 363 -11.06 1.38 9.81
N ALA A 364 -11.46 2.21 8.84
CA ALA A 364 -10.59 2.59 7.72
C ALA A 364 -9.41 3.47 8.15
N ARG A 365 -9.63 4.41 9.09
CA ARG A 365 -8.58 5.26 9.69
C ARG A 365 -7.47 4.41 10.30
N PHE A 366 -7.84 3.37 11.03
CA PHE A 366 -6.87 2.41 11.56
C PHE A 366 -6.47 1.32 10.55
N GLY A 367 -6.81 1.45 9.27
CA GLY A 367 -6.44 0.55 8.16
C GLY A 367 -6.94 -0.88 8.28
N GLY A 368 -8.05 -1.09 8.98
CA GLY A 368 -8.82 -2.33 8.93
C GLY A 368 -9.71 -2.36 7.69
N VAL A 369 -10.13 -3.56 7.28
CA VAL A 369 -11.07 -3.76 6.18
C VAL A 369 -12.36 -4.34 6.72
N LEU A 370 -13.48 -3.66 6.47
CA LEU A 370 -14.81 -4.18 6.80
C LEU A 370 -15.15 -5.34 5.85
N THR A 371 -15.37 -6.54 6.40
CA THR A 371 -15.65 -7.75 5.61
C THR A 371 -17.13 -7.97 5.40
N THR A 372 -17.95 -7.73 6.43
CA THR A 372 -19.40 -7.86 6.35
C THR A 372 -20.11 -6.95 7.35
N ARG A 373 -21.34 -6.58 7.02
CA ARG A 373 -22.33 -5.97 7.92
C ARG A 373 -23.57 -6.85 7.95
N LEU A 374 -24.00 -7.23 9.16
CA LEU A 374 -25.21 -8.02 9.40
C LEU A 374 -26.10 -7.26 10.39
N GLY A 375 -27.00 -6.42 9.87
CA GLY A 375 -27.89 -5.59 10.68
C GLY A 375 -27.10 -4.61 11.56
N SER A 376 -27.04 -4.90 12.86
CA SER A 376 -26.33 -4.14 13.91
C SER A 376 -24.93 -4.69 14.24
N LEU A 377 -24.44 -5.67 13.48
CA LEU A 377 -23.12 -6.26 13.64
C LEU A 377 -22.21 -5.88 12.48
N TRP A 378 -21.05 -5.31 12.79
CA TRP A 378 -19.97 -5.03 11.85
C TRP A 378 -18.80 -5.97 12.15
N VAL A 379 -18.26 -6.58 11.10
CA VAL A 379 -17.06 -7.42 11.20
C VAL A 379 -15.97 -6.80 10.35
N ALA A 380 -14.83 -6.52 10.98
CA ALA A 380 -13.64 -6.00 10.34
C ALA A 380 -12.45 -6.91 10.62
N VAL A 381 -11.48 -6.91 9.70
CA VAL A 381 -10.23 -7.66 9.84
C VAL A 381 -9.04 -6.77 9.54
N PHE A 382 -8.00 -6.90 10.36
CA PHE A 382 -6.69 -6.28 10.24
C PHE A 382 -5.65 -7.35 9.87
N GLY A 383 -4.67 -6.99 9.05
CA GLY A 383 -3.61 -7.92 8.61
C GLY A 383 -3.98 -8.87 7.46
N ALA A 384 -5.21 -8.79 6.90
CA ALA A 384 -5.66 -9.69 5.84
C ALA A 384 -4.96 -9.46 4.49
N ARG A 385 -4.89 -8.20 4.01
CA ARG A 385 -4.20 -7.86 2.75
C ARG A 385 -2.69 -7.73 2.96
N ARG A 386 -2.30 -6.89 3.92
CA ARG A 386 -0.91 -6.66 4.32
C ARG A 386 -0.80 -6.84 5.83
N THR A 387 0.05 -7.77 6.27
CA THR A 387 0.37 -7.93 7.69
C THR A 387 1.28 -6.78 8.15
N ARG A 388 0.93 -6.14 9.26
CA ARG A 388 1.76 -5.15 9.95
C ARG A 388 2.04 -5.60 11.38
N ASP A 389 3.12 -5.10 11.96
CA ASP A 389 3.56 -5.46 13.32
C ASP A 389 2.58 -4.97 14.40
N ASP A 390 1.80 -3.93 14.10
CA ASP A 390 0.91 -3.25 15.04
C ASP A 390 -0.58 -3.49 14.78
N ASP A 391 -0.94 -4.43 13.90
CA ASP A 391 -2.35 -4.75 13.57
C ASP A 391 -3.25 -5.03 14.79
N PRO A 392 -2.83 -5.77 15.83
CA PRO A 392 -3.62 -5.93 17.05
C PRO A 392 -3.85 -4.64 17.81
N VAL A 393 -2.83 -3.79 17.90
CA VAL A 393 -2.94 -2.47 18.55
C VAL A 393 -3.93 -1.61 17.78
N ARG A 394 -3.81 -1.57 16.44
CA ARG A 394 -4.72 -0.84 15.55
C ARG A 394 -6.16 -1.34 15.66
N ALA A 395 -6.35 -2.66 15.73
CA ALA A 395 -7.66 -3.27 15.86
C ALA A 395 -8.34 -2.90 17.20
N VAL A 396 -7.61 -2.94 18.31
CA VAL A 396 -8.13 -2.56 19.63
C VAL A 396 -8.36 -1.05 19.70
N SER A 397 -7.44 -0.23 19.19
CA SER A 397 -7.60 1.22 19.07
C SER A 397 -8.83 1.59 18.25
N ALA A 398 -9.06 0.93 17.11
CA ALA A 398 -10.24 1.15 16.29
C ALA A 398 -11.53 0.79 17.02
N ALA A 399 -11.57 -0.33 17.74
CA ALA A 399 -12.74 -0.70 18.54
C ALA A 399 -13.04 0.33 19.65
N LEU A 400 -12.01 0.85 20.32
CA LEU A 400 -12.15 1.91 21.32
C LEU A 400 -12.59 3.23 20.69
N ALA A 401 -12.08 3.57 19.51
CA ALA A 401 -12.47 4.77 18.76
C ALA A 401 -13.91 4.73 18.30
N VAL A 402 -14.36 3.59 17.77
CA VAL A 402 -15.76 3.36 17.42
C VAL A 402 -16.67 3.51 18.65
N ARG A 403 -16.29 2.92 19.78
CA ARG A 403 -17.02 3.10 21.05
C ARG A 403 -17.15 4.60 21.38
N HIS A 404 -16.04 5.33 21.38
CA HIS A 404 -16.01 6.74 21.74
C HIS A 404 -16.83 7.61 20.77
N HIS A 405 -16.70 7.38 19.46
CA HIS A 405 -17.44 8.11 18.43
C HIS A 405 -18.96 7.95 18.58
N VAL A 406 -19.42 6.72 18.83
CA VAL A 406 -20.84 6.43 19.05
C VAL A 406 -21.33 7.02 20.37
N GLU A 407 -20.51 6.98 21.43
CA GLU A 407 -20.82 7.60 22.73
C GLU A 407 -20.92 9.13 22.62
N ALA A 408 -19.96 9.80 21.98
CA ALA A 408 -20.00 11.24 21.76
C ALA A 408 -21.19 11.66 20.89
N SER A 409 -21.56 10.81 19.92
CA SER A 409 -22.73 10.99 19.06
C SER A 409 -24.07 10.67 19.74
N SER A 410 -24.06 10.21 21.00
CA SER A 410 -25.28 9.89 21.77
C SER A 410 -26.19 11.11 21.99
N GLY A 411 -25.67 12.33 21.81
CA GLY A 411 -26.49 13.55 21.76
C GLY A 411 -27.40 13.65 20.53
N MET A 412 -27.09 12.92 19.45
CA MET A 412 -27.88 12.85 18.21
C MET A 412 -28.56 11.49 17.97
N VAL A 413 -28.19 10.44 18.71
CA VAL A 413 -28.89 9.14 18.76
C VAL A 413 -29.03 8.69 20.23
N PRO A 414 -30.12 9.08 20.91
CA PRO A 414 -30.28 8.79 22.33
C PRO A 414 -30.32 7.28 22.60
N GLY A 415 -29.39 6.76 23.42
CA GLY A 415 -29.43 5.39 23.93
C GLY A 415 -28.78 4.31 23.05
N ALA A 416 -27.91 4.67 22.09
CA ALA A 416 -27.08 3.70 21.40
C ALA A 416 -26.04 3.08 22.36
N THR A 417 -25.95 1.75 22.40
CA THR A 417 -24.97 1.01 23.19
C THR A 417 -24.02 0.25 22.27
N VAL A 418 -22.72 0.38 22.50
CA VAL A 418 -21.69 -0.31 21.72
C VAL A 418 -21.11 -1.47 22.52
N ARG A 419 -20.87 -2.60 21.86
CA ARG A 419 -20.11 -3.74 22.38
C ARG A 419 -19.13 -4.19 21.33
N ALA A 420 -17.86 -4.38 21.69
CA ALA A 420 -16.88 -4.85 20.72
C ALA A 420 -16.01 -6.00 21.23
N ALA A 421 -15.74 -6.99 20.39
CA ALA A 421 -14.86 -8.12 20.67
C ALA A 421 -13.67 -8.11 19.70
N VAL A 422 -12.45 -8.34 20.21
CA VAL A 422 -11.22 -8.36 19.39
C VAL A 422 -10.37 -9.61 19.67
N ALA A 423 -10.07 -10.35 18.60
CA ALA A 423 -9.30 -11.59 18.67
C ALA A 423 -8.17 -11.61 17.62
N THR A 424 -6.97 -11.97 18.04
CA THR A 424 -5.80 -12.15 17.17
C THR A 424 -5.44 -13.62 17.10
N GLY A 425 -5.10 -14.11 15.90
CA GLY A 425 -4.67 -15.49 15.73
C GLY A 425 -4.62 -15.94 14.27
N PRO A 426 -4.26 -17.22 14.04
CA PRO A 426 -4.13 -17.77 12.70
C PRO A 426 -5.50 -17.94 12.02
N ALA A 427 -5.59 -17.51 10.77
CA ALA A 427 -6.76 -17.68 9.92
C ALA A 427 -6.36 -17.97 8.47
N LEU A 428 -7.27 -18.62 7.75
CA LEU A 428 -7.18 -18.76 6.30
C LEU A 428 -7.78 -17.51 5.66
N VAL A 429 -6.98 -16.78 4.90
CA VAL A 429 -7.40 -15.57 4.18
C VAL A 429 -7.47 -15.90 2.69
N ARG A 430 -8.61 -15.58 2.08
CA ARG A 430 -8.80 -15.67 0.64
C ARG A 430 -9.10 -14.28 0.10
N ASP A 431 -8.16 -13.76 -0.69
CA ASP A 431 -8.24 -12.43 -1.26
C ASP A 431 -8.23 -12.49 -2.79
N ARG A 432 -8.94 -11.56 -3.44
CA ARG A 432 -8.89 -11.34 -4.88
C ARG A 432 -8.30 -9.94 -5.09
N PRO A 433 -7.01 -9.82 -5.44
CA PRO A 433 -6.41 -8.55 -5.82
C PRO A 433 -7.19 -7.91 -6.98
N GLY A 434 -7.42 -6.60 -6.97
CA GLY A 434 -8.03 -5.87 -8.10
C GLY A 434 -9.57 -5.83 -8.16
N ALA A 435 -10.30 -6.73 -7.51
CA ALA A 435 -11.77 -6.79 -7.62
C ALA A 435 -12.54 -5.82 -6.69
N GLY A 436 -11.85 -5.04 -5.84
CA GLY A 436 -12.48 -4.19 -4.81
C GLY A 436 -13.24 -4.95 -3.70
N ALA A 437 -13.39 -6.27 -3.82
CA ALA A 437 -14.12 -7.11 -2.88
C ALA A 437 -13.34 -7.33 -1.57
N ALA A 438 -14.04 -7.34 -0.44
CA ALA A 438 -13.43 -7.57 0.87
C ALA A 438 -12.85 -9.00 1.00
N PRO A 439 -11.71 -9.17 1.69
CA PRO A 439 -11.09 -10.47 1.87
C PRO A 439 -11.99 -11.39 2.70
N ARG A 440 -12.08 -12.66 2.31
CA ARG A 440 -12.79 -13.68 3.09
C ARG A 440 -11.83 -14.31 4.08
N VAL A 441 -12.24 -14.37 5.34
CA VAL A 441 -11.43 -14.89 6.45
C VAL A 441 -12.17 -16.04 7.12
N THR A 442 -11.45 -17.11 7.43
CA THR A 442 -12.00 -18.28 8.14
C THR A 442 -10.99 -18.73 9.19
N GLY A 443 -11.42 -18.83 10.45
CA GLY A 443 -10.55 -19.25 11.56
C GLY A 443 -11.24 -19.13 12.91
N ALA A 444 -10.68 -19.82 13.92
CA ALA A 444 -11.23 -19.90 15.29
C ALA A 444 -11.36 -18.55 16.00
N ILE A 445 -10.61 -17.53 15.54
CA ILE A 445 -10.72 -16.16 16.04
C ILE A 445 -12.12 -15.54 15.83
N LEU A 446 -12.82 -15.93 14.75
CA LEU A 446 -14.17 -15.45 14.47
C LEU A 446 -15.18 -16.08 15.45
N ASP A 447 -15.01 -17.37 15.73
CA ASP A 447 -15.85 -18.11 16.69
C ASP A 447 -15.68 -17.55 18.11
N MET A 448 -14.44 -17.21 18.49
CA MET A 448 -14.15 -16.59 19.78
C MET A 448 -14.85 -15.22 19.90
N CYS A 449 -14.67 -14.32 18.93
CA CYS A 449 -15.35 -13.02 18.93
C CYS A 449 -16.87 -13.18 19.01
N HIS A 450 -17.44 -14.09 18.22
CA HIS A 450 -18.88 -14.35 18.21
C HIS A 450 -19.39 -14.89 19.55
N SER A 451 -18.64 -15.78 20.23
CA SER A 451 -19.03 -16.35 21.52
C SER A 451 -19.01 -15.35 22.68
N VAL A 452 -18.05 -14.40 22.65
CA VAL A 452 -17.84 -13.45 23.75
C VAL A 452 -18.74 -12.23 23.61
N LEU A 453 -19.02 -11.78 22.38
CA LEU A 453 -19.78 -10.56 22.08
C LEU A 453 -21.11 -10.40 22.84
N PRO A 454 -21.93 -11.43 23.06
CA PRO A 454 -23.17 -11.30 23.83
C PRO A 454 -22.95 -11.03 25.33
N LEU A 455 -21.81 -11.46 25.87
CA LEU A 455 -21.45 -11.36 27.29
C LEU A 455 -20.88 -9.99 27.67
N ILE A 456 -20.45 -9.21 26.66
CA ILE A 456 -19.82 -7.91 26.84
C ILE A 456 -20.83 -6.92 27.42
N THR A 457 -20.41 -6.19 28.45
CA THR A 457 -21.25 -5.14 29.04
C THR A 457 -21.37 -3.95 28.08
N ALA A 458 -22.43 -3.15 28.21
CA ALA A 458 -22.61 -1.99 27.34
C ALA A 458 -21.41 -1.04 27.49
N HIS A 459 -20.91 -0.52 26.36
CA HIS A 459 -19.78 0.42 26.30
C HIS A 459 -18.42 -0.19 26.66
N GLU A 460 -18.27 -1.52 26.54
CA GLU A 460 -16.97 -2.19 26.72
C GLU A 460 -16.43 -2.82 25.42
N VAL A 461 -15.11 -2.88 25.36
CA VAL A 461 -14.34 -3.58 24.33
C VAL A 461 -13.59 -4.72 25.00
N TRP A 462 -13.91 -5.96 24.68
CA TRP A 462 -13.24 -7.13 25.25
C TRP A 462 -12.27 -7.75 24.25
N VAL A 463 -11.15 -8.24 24.76
CA VAL A 463 -10.10 -8.88 23.97
C VAL A 463 -9.73 -10.25 24.55
N GLY A 464 -9.28 -11.16 23.68
CA GLY A 464 -8.71 -12.44 24.11
C GLY A 464 -7.31 -12.32 24.70
N ASP A 465 -6.84 -13.40 25.34
CA ASP A 465 -5.50 -13.47 25.96
C ASP A 465 -4.37 -13.19 24.95
N GLU A 466 -4.42 -13.79 23.76
CA GLU A 466 -3.40 -13.57 22.72
C GLU A 466 -3.35 -12.10 22.29
N THR A 467 -4.52 -11.49 22.02
CA THR A 467 -4.60 -10.07 21.68
C THR A 467 -4.00 -9.22 22.80
N ARG A 468 -4.36 -9.48 24.07
CA ARG A 468 -3.86 -8.75 25.24
C ARG A 468 -2.34 -8.84 25.34
N GLN A 469 -1.75 -10.02 25.16
CA GLN A 469 -0.29 -10.19 25.23
C GLN A 469 0.41 -9.37 24.14
N GLN A 470 -0.16 -9.32 22.94
CA GLN A 470 0.41 -8.57 21.82
C GLN A 470 0.21 -7.05 21.92
N THR A 471 -0.75 -6.57 22.72
CA THR A 471 -1.08 -5.14 22.88
C THR A 471 -0.76 -4.55 24.26
N ALA A 472 -0.29 -5.36 25.21
CA ALA A 472 -0.09 -4.96 26.62
C ALA A 472 0.84 -3.76 26.81
N ARG A 473 1.72 -3.46 25.85
CA ARG A 473 2.61 -2.29 25.90
C ARG A 473 1.93 -0.98 25.50
N ALA A 474 0.80 -1.05 24.80
CA ALA A 474 0.13 0.12 24.23
C ALA A 474 -1.30 0.31 24.77
N ILE A 475 -1.92 -0.71 25.35
CA ILE A 475 -3.31 -0.67 25.79
C ILE A 475 -3.42 -1.10 27.26
N ALA A 476 -4.18 -0.33 28.03
CA ALA A 476 -4.52 -0.62 29.41
C ALA A 476 -5.68 -1.62 29.47
N TYR A 477 -5.59 -2.58 30.38
CA TYR A 477 -6.55 -3.68 30.52
C TYR A 477 -7.01 -3.88 31.96
N ARG A 478 -8.27 -4.28 32.09
CA ARG A 478 -8.85 -4.85 33.31
C ARG A 478 -9.42 -6.23 33.02
N ARG A 479 -9.43 -7.14 34.01
CA ARG A 479 -10.13 -8.43 33.90
C ARG A 479 -11.61 -8.22 33.59
N ALA A 480 -12.13 -8.88 32.55
CA ALA A 480 -13.53 -8.77 32.15
C ALA A 480 -14.41 -9.74 32.95
N GLY A 481 -15.11 -9.24 33.97
CA GLY A 481 -16.01 -10.04 34.82
C GLY A 481 -15.32 -11.23 35.53
N ALA A 482 -16.05 -11.90 36.44
CA ALA A 482 -15.49 -13.04 37.19
C ALA A 482 -15.49 -14.36 36.39
N ALA A 483 -16.26 -14.45 35.29
CA ALA A 483 -16.56 -15.70 34.58
C ALA A 483 -15.96 -15.78 33.16
N SER A 484 -15.15 -14.81 32.72
CA SER A 484 -14.57 -14.81 31.37
C SER A 484 -13.03 -14.83 31.39
N ASN A 485 -12.43 -15.54 30.43
CA ASN A 485 -10.99 -15.45 30.14
C ASN A 485 -10.67 -14.26 29.22
N ALA A 486 -11.52 -13.22 29.21
CA ALA A 486 -11.35 -12.03 28.40
C ALA A 486 -10.89 -10.84 29.24
N TRP A 487 -10.40 -9.81 28.54
CA TRP A 487 -9.88 -8.59 29.14
C TRP A 487 -10.60 -7.39 28.55
N ALA A 488 -11.09 -6.49 29.41
CA ALA A 488 -11.69 -5.24 28.99
C ALA A 488 -10.60 -4.20 28.72
N ALA A 489 -10.53 -3.68 27.50
CA ALA A 489 -9.64 -2.58 27.14
C ALA A 489 -10.20 -1.27 27.69
N THR A 490 -9.40 -0.55 28.49
CA THR A 490 -9.84 0.68 29.17
C THR A 490 -9.38 1.93 28.44
N GLY A 491 -8.22 1.92 27.78
CA GLY A 491 -7.66 3.05 27.04
C GLY A 491 -6.25 2.78 26.53
N ILE A 492 -5.64 3.76 25.84
CA ILE A 492 -4.23 3.71 25.45
C ILE A 492 -3.36 3.95 26.70
N LEU A 493 -2.27 3.20 26.83
CA LEU A 493 -1.19 3.53 27.75
C LEU A 493 -0.39 4.71 27.19
N LEU A 494 -0.31 5.80 27.94
CA LEU A 494 0.59 6.88 27.59
C LEU A 494 2.03 6.36 27.69
N PRO A 495 2.88 6.60 26.66
CA PRO A 495 4.27 6.23 26.73
C PRO A 495 4.92 7.01 27.88
N GLY A 496 5.53 6.34 28.86
CA GLY A 496 6.12 7.02 30.04
C GLY A 496 6.31 6.17 31.29
N GLY A 497 6.44 4.85 31.18
CA GLY A 497 6.85 4.02 32.32
C GLY A 497 8.33 4.24 32.66
N PRO A 498 8.77 3.97 33.91
CA PRO A 498 10.20 3.96 34.23
C PRO A 498 10.93 3.04 33.24
N PRO A 499 12.13 3.43 32.76
CA PRO A 499 12.89 2.60 31.85
C PRO A 499 13.08 1.23 32.50
N ALA A 500 12.75 0.14 31.77
CA ALA A 500 13.10 -1.20 32.23
C ALA A 500 14.60 -1.23 32.55
N ASP A 501 15.02 -1.67 33.73
CA ASP A 501 16.41 -1.60 34.18
C ASP A 501 17.35 -2.21 33.12
N GLY A 502 18.22 -1.39 32.52
CA GLY A 502 19.16 -1.82 31.49
C GLY A 502 19.86 -0.64 30.82
N SER A 503 21.11 -0.80 30.38
CA SER A 503 21.81 0.28 29.66
C SER A 503 21.48 0.25 28.16
N LEU A 504 21.48 1.42 27.50
CA LEU A 504 21.37 1.51 26.04
C LEU A 504 22.66 0.98 25.37
N LEU A 505 22.69 -0.31 25.07
CA LEU A 505 23.88 -1.00 24.55
C LEU A 505 24.26 -0.51 23.13
N GLY A 506 25.51 -0.06 22.97
CA GLY A 506 26.11 0.24 21.67
C GLY A 506 25.64 1.52 20.99
N ARG A 507 24.90 2.40 21.70
CA ARG A 507 24.30 3.64 21.14
C ARG A 507 24.70 4.93 21.84
N SER A 508 25.81 4.91 22.57
CA SER A 508 26.27 6.07 23.34
C SER A 508 26.61 7.28 22.46
N ARG A 509 27.00 7.05 21.20
CA ARG A 509 27.30 8.12 20.24
C ARG A 509 26.01 8.83 19.79
N GLU A 510 25.00 8.06 19.41
CA GLU A 510 23.69 8.56 18.99
C GLU A 510 22.99 9.29 20.15
N LEU A 511 23.00 8.71 21.36
CA LEU A 511 22.50 9.36 22.57
C LEU A 511 23.24 10.68 22.85
N GLY A 512 24.57 10.66 22.78
CA GLY A 512 25.41 11.83 22.99
C GLY A 512 25.13 12.95 21.99
N ALA A 513 24.85 12.61 20.73
CA ALA A 513 24.48 13.57 19.70
C ALA A 513 23.12 14.23 20.00
N LEU A 514 22.10 13.44 20.38
CA LEU A 514 20.78 13.96 20.74
C LEU A 514 20.82 14.88 21.97
N VAL A 515 21.52 14.45 23.02
CA VAL A 515 21.73 15.26 24.23
C VAL A 515 22.56 16.51 23.91
N GLY A 516 23.52 16.40 23.00
CA GLY A 516 24.29 17.53 22.48
C GLY A 516 23.39 18.57 21.83
N LEU A 517 22.56 18.18 20.85
CA LEU A 517 21.65 19.07 20.14
C LEU A 517 20.71 19.83 21.09
N PHE A 518 20.19 19.15 22.11
CA PHE A 518 19.35 19.77 23.14
C PHE A 518 20.11 20.81 23.98
N ARG A 519 21.40 20.56 24.28
CA ARG A 519 22.21 21.42 25.16
C ARG A 519 22.92 22.58 24.44
N THR A 520 23.17 22.48 23.13
CA THR A 520 24.10 23.37 22.42
C THR A 520 23.55 24.72 21.97
N GLY A 521 22.27 25.05 22.14
CA GLY A 521 21.74 26.29 21.54
C GLY A 521 20.56 26.93 22.25
N LYS A 522 20.50 28.28 22.18
CA LYS A 522 19.29 29.08 22.46
C LYS A 522 18.15 28.80 21.45
N ARG A 523 18.43 28.06 20.39
CA ARG A 523 17.50 27.70 19.30
C ARG A 523 17.77 26.25 18.91
N PRO A 524 17.15 25.27 19.57
CA PRO A 524 17.47 23.88 19.35
C PRO A 524 16.86 23.40 18.03
N SER A 525 17.68 22.84 17.14
CA SER A 525 17.20 22.24 15.89
C SER A 525 16.39 20.98 16.17
N PRO A 526 15.22 20.77 15.54
CA PRO A 526 14.46 19.54 15.69
C PRO A 526 15.28 18.32 15.25
N ALA A 527 15.09 17.18 15.91
CA ALA A 527 15.81 15.94 15.67
C ALA A 527 14.84 14.80 15.29
N LEU A 528 15.20 14.04 14.25
CA LEU A 528 14.45 12.87 13.79
C LEU A 528 15.32 11.62 13.88
N VAL A 529 14.92 10.66 14.72
CA VAL A 529 15.58 9.35 14.83
C VAL A 529 14.91 8.37 13.87
N VAL A 530 15.64 7.92 12.85
CA VAL A 530 15.12 7.01 11.82
C VAL A 530 15.72 5.62 12.00
N ALA A 531 14.86 4.62 12.19
CA ALA A 531 15.27 3.23 12.29
C ALA A 531 14.16 2.25 11.89
N ASP A 532 14.57 1.08 11.39
CA ASP A 532 13.69 -0.05 11.12
C ASP A 532 12.96 -0.54 12.39
N ALA A 533 11.96 -1.41 12.19
CA ALA A 533 11.24 -2.06 13.28
C ALA A 533 12.16 -2.77 14.27
N GLY A 534 11.95 -2.57 15.57
CA GLY A 534 12.66 -3.32 16.61
C GLY A 534 14.09 -2.85 16.92
N MET A 535 14.54 -1.77 16.29
CA MET A 535 15.92 -1.25 16.44
C MET A 535 16.18 -0.49 17.75
N GLY A 536 15.16 -0.34 18.62
CA GLY A 536 15.29 0.30 19.93
C GLY A 536 14.93 1.79 19.98
N LYS A 537 14.07 2.29 19.09
CA LYS A 537 13.65 3.71 19.04
C LYS A 537 12.99 4.20 20.33
N SER A 538 12.00 3.47 20.84
CA SER A 538 11.35 3.83 22.12
C SER A 538 12.35 3.82 23.27
N ARG A 539 13.28 2.85 23.28
CA ARG A 539 14.35 2.79 24.29
C ARG A 539 15.33 3.96 24.19
N MET A 540 15.62 4.44 22.97
CA MET A 540 16.43 5.63 22.74
C MET A 540 15.77 6.87 23.34
N ILE A 541 14.45 7.01 23.17
CA ILE A 541 13.66 8.06 23.82
C ILE A 541 13.73 7.92 25.34
N ASP A 542 13.45 6.73 25.90
CA ASP A 542 13.45 6.52 27.36
C ASP A 542 14.80 6.89 27.99
N GLU A 543 15.91 6.50 27.35
CA GLU A 543 17.26 6.83 27.81
C GLU A 543 17.57 8.33 27.69
N PHE A 544 17.16 8.96 26.59
CA PHE A 544 17.29 10.41 26.41
C PHE A 544 16.56 11.17 27.52
N GLU A 545 15.32 10.79 27.82
CA GLU A 545 14.55 11.41 28.91
C GLU A 545 15.16 11.16 30.28
N HIS A 546 15.63 9.93 30.52
CA HIS A 546 16.31 9.58 31.76
C HIS A 546 17.55 10.49 31.96
N VAL A 547 18.39 10.65 30.93
CA VAL A 547 19.56 11.54 30.98
C VAL A 547 19.15 12.99 31.24
N LEU A 548 18.09 13.48 30.60
CA LEU A 548 17.60 14.85 30.83
C LEU A 548 17.08 15.07 32.25
N ARG A 549 16.35 14.10 32.81
CA ARG A 549 15.76 14.19 34.16
C ARG A 549 16.80 13.93 35.26
N ALA A 550 17.81 13.11 35.01
CA ALA A 550 18.83 12.71 35.98
C ALA A 550 20.01 13.67 36.09
N THR A 551 20.19 14.62 35.16
CA THR A 551 21.33 15.55 35.17
C THR A 551 21.23 16.53 36.36
N PRO A 552 22.08 16.43 37.39
CA PRO A 552 22.06 17.36 38.53
C PRO A 552 22.71 18.70 38.12
N GLY A 553 22.10 19.84 38.49
CA GLY A 553 22.72 21.17 38.37
C GLY A 553 22.31 22.02 37.15
N THR A 554 21.49 21.51 36.24
CA THR A 554 20.81 22.34 35.23
C THR A 554 19.51 22.91 35.81
N GLU A 555 19.60 24.08 36.44
CA GLU A 555 18.43 24.90 36.75
C GLU A 555 18.21 25.95 35.66
N PRO A 556 16.98 26.09 35.14
CA PRO A 556 15.78 25.30 35.45
C PRO A 556 15.77 23.90 34.80
N ARG A 557 15.10 22.94 35.47
CA ARG A 557 15.00 21.55 34.98
C ARG A 557 14.29 21.48 33.63
N PRO A 558 14.79 20.66 32.68
CA PRO A 558 14.15 20.52 31.39
C PRO A 558 12.77 19.88 31.52
N LEU A 559 11.79 20.43 30.81
CA LEU A 559 10.46 19.87 30.69
C LEU A 559 10.44 18.90 29.51
N VAL A 560 9.94 17.69 29.72
CA VAL A 560 9.77 16.71 28.65
C VAL A 560 8.30 16.37 28.49
N VAL A 561 7.76 16.57 27.30
CA VAL A 561 6.35 16.32 26.95
C VAL A 561 6.29 15.21 25.90
N ARG A 562 5.61 14.10 26.19
CA ARG A 562 5.41 13.01 25.22
C ARG A 562 4.09 13.15 24.49
N LEU A 563 4.12 12.98 23.18
CA LEU A 563 2.95 12.90 22.31
C LEU A 563 2.83 11.46 21.77
N PRO A 564 1.74 10.71 22.04
CA PRO A 564 1.47 9.46 21.34
C PRO A 564 1.25 9.76 19.86
N PRO A 565 1.66 8.84 18.97
CA PRO A 565 1.47 9.04 17.54
C PRO A 565 0.00 8.93 17.14
N ARG A 566 -0.85 8.22 17.91
CA ARG A 566 -2.25 7.92 17.54
C ARG A 566 -3.25 8.38 18.57
N LEU A 567 -4.39 8.87 18.09
CA LEU A 567 -5.52 9.28 18.92
C LEU A 567 -6.62 8.22 18.85
N VAL A 568 -7.09 7.73 19.99
CA VAL A 568 -8.21 6.78 20.07
C VAL A 568 -9.54 7.49 20.28
N ASP A 569 -9.52 8.70 20.84
CA ASP A 569 -10.64 9.63 20.90
C ASP A 569 -10.42 10.80 19.94
N ALA A 570 -11.49 11.53 19.62
CA ALA A 570 -11.39 12.80 18.88
C ALA A 570 -10.81 13.93 19.75
N SER A 571 -10.28 13.61 20.94
CA SER A 571 -9.87 14.58 21.94
C SER A 571 -8.38 14.40 22.24
N LEU A 572 -7.57 15.38 21.84
CA LEU A 572 -6.21 15.56 22.34
C LEU A 572 -6.19 15.94 23.83
N LEU A 573 -7.36 16.04 24.47
CA LEU A 573 -7.55 16.68 25.77
C LEU A 573 -6.86 15.94 26.93
N PRO A 574 -6.92 14.60 27.06
CA PRO A 574 -6.23 13.91 28.15
C PRO A 574 -4.71 14.06 28.07
N LEU A 575 -4.19 14.08 26.84
CA LEU A 575 -2.78 14.25 26.54
C LEU A 575 -2.28 15.68 26.80
N ILE A 576 -3.07 16.65 26.33
CA ILE A 576 -2.86 18.06 26.61
C ILE A 576 -2.93 18.28 28.11
N ALA A 577 -3.84 17.63 28.84
CA ALA A 577 -3.96 17.73 30.28
C ALA A 577 -2.70 17.27 31.01
N ASP A 578 -2.11 16.11 30.65
CA ASP A 578 -0.85 15.64 31.26
C ASP A 578 0.32 16.60 30.97
N GLY A 579 0.46 17.04 29.71
CA GLY A 579 1.46 18.04 29.34
C GLY A 579 1.26 19.38 30.06
N LEU A 580 0.01 19.82 30.22
CA LEU A 580 -0.36 21.02 30.97
C LEU A 580 -0.06 20.87 32.47
N CYS A 581 -0.31 19.70 33.05
CA CYS A 581 0.03 19.40 34.44
C CYS A 581 1.53 19.58 34.67
N ASP A 582 2.37 19.00 33.82
CA ASP A 582 3.82 19.15 33.91
C ASP A 582 4.31 20.59 33.63
N CYS A 583 3.63 21.32 32.72
CA CYS A 583 3.89 22.75 32.49
C CYS A 583 3.60 23.59 33.73
N CYS A 584 2.47 23.32 34.40
CA CYS A 584 1.95 24.09 35.53
C CYS A 584 2.42 23.57 36.89
N GLY A 585 3.18 22.46 36.92
CA GLY A 585 3.61 21.77 38.15
C GLY A 585 2.43 21.20 38.95
N ILE A 586 1.37 20.77 38.28
CA ILE A 586 0.19 20.16 38.91
C ILE A 586 0.48 18.66 39.10
N THR A 587 0.58 18.24 40.35
CA THR A 587 0.62 16.83 40.75
C THR A 587 -0.77 16.28 41.06
N PRO A 588 -0.96 14.94 41.03
CA PRO A 588 -2.24 14.28 41.34
C PRO A 588 -2.80 14.58 42.75
N ASP A 589 -1.95 15.04 43.67
CA ASP A 589 -2.34 15.38 45.04
C ASP A 589 -3.02 16.74 45.18
N HIS A 590 -2.98 17.58 44.13
CA HIS A 590 -3.62 18.90 44.16
C HIS A 590 -5.13 18.80 43.95
N THR A 591 -5.86 19.66 44.66
CA THR A 591 -7.29 19.83 44.44
C THR A 591 -7.57 20.48 43.07
N PRO A 592 -8.77 20.29 42.48
CA PRO A 592 -9.14 20.93 41.21
C PRO A 592 -9.03 22.46 41.23
N GLU A 593 -9.25 23.09 42.38
CA GLU A 593 -9.14 24.54 42.57
C GLU A 593 -7.67 25.00 42.55
N GLU A 594 -6.78 24.28 43.25
CA GLU A 594 -5.34 24.52 43.21
C GLU A 594 -4.74 24.31 41.81
N ALA A 595 -5.20 23.28 41.09
CA ALA A 595 -4.82 23.04 39.70
C ALA A 595 -5.21 24.21 38.78
N ARG A 596 -6.43 24.74 38.93
CA ARG A 596 -6.91 25.90 38.15
C ARG A 596 -6.11 27.17 38.44
N GLU A 597 -5.77 27.43 39.69
CA GLU A 597 -5.01 28.63 40.05
C GLU A 597 -3.56 28.55 39.55
N ARG A 598 -2.94 27.37 39.59
CA ARG A 598 -1.62 27.14 38.99
C ARG A 598 -1.64 27.31 37.47
N LEU A 599 -2.68 26.83 36.79
CA LEU A 599 -2.86 27.05 35.35
C LEU A 599 -2.97 28.54 35.02
N ARG A 600 -3.80 29.30 35.77
CA ARG A 600 -3.91 30.76 35.62
C ARG A 600 -2.58 31.47 35.85
N ALA A 601 -1.84 31.09 36.88
CA ALA A 601 -0.54 31.66 37.18
C ALA A 601 0.47 31.38 36.05
N ALA A 602 0.49 30.16 35.50
CA ALA A 602 1.34 29.79 34.38
C ALA A 602 0.99 30.58 33.11
N ILE A 603 -0.28 30.67 32.74
CA ILE A 603 -0.72 31.41 31.54
C ILE A 603 -0.46 32.92 31.67
N ARG A 604 -0.69 33.52 32.85
CA ARG A 604 -0.41 34.95 33.07
C ARG A 604 1.08 35.29 33.02
N ARG A 605 1.95 34.36 33.44
CA ARG A 605 3.40 34.48 33.21
C ARG A 605 3.74 34.32 31.74
N ALA A 606 2.96 33.49 31.04
CA ALA A 606 3.22 33.13 29.66
C ALA A 606 2.85 34.17 28.60
N VAL A 607 2.05 35.17 28.96
CA VAL A 607 1.40 36.01 27.96
C VAL A 607 1.60 37.48 28.27
N ARG A 608 1.80 38.30 27.22
CA ARG A 608 2.06 39.75 27.37
C ARG A 608 0.79 40.60 27.50
N THR A 609 -0.37 40.08 27.10
CA THR A 609 -1.64 40.81 27.11
C THR A 609 -2.73 40.05 27.88
N GLU A 610 -3.52 40.76 28.69
CA GLU A 610 -4.61 40.12 29.46
C GLU A 610 -5.65 39.45 28.54
N ARG A 611 -5.88 40.02 27.35
CA ARG A 611 -6.82 39.47 26.35
C ARG A 611 -6.41 38.10 25.83
N GLU A 612 -5.12 37.85 25.66
CA GLU A 612 -4.58 36.57 25.21
C GLU A 612 -4.55 35.55 26.36
N ALA A 613 -4.29 36.00 27.60
CA ALA A 613 -4.39 35.16 28.78
C ALA A 613 -5.83 34.66 29.02
N GLU A 614 -6.83 35.53 28.88
CA GLU A 614 -8.25 35.16 28.92
C GLU A 614 -8.62 34.18 27.80
N TRP A 615 -8.11 34.40 26.58
CA TRP A 615 -8.33 33.52 25.43
C TRP A 615 -7.75 32.11 25.65
N MET A 616 -6.54 32.00 26.20
CA MET A 616 -5.89 30.71 26.51
C MET A 616 -6.60 29.99 27.67
N LEU A 617 -6.97 30.72 28.73
CA LEU A 617 -7.68 30.15 29.88
C LEU A 617 -9.01 29.53 29.48
N ALA A 618 -9.81 30.23 28.66
CA ALA A 618 -11.10 29.73 28.20
C ALA A 618 -10.99 28.41 27.42
N ARG A 619 -9.87 28.17 26.72
CA ARG A 619 -9.66 26.99 25.86
C ARG A 619 -8.97 25.84 26.58
N LEU A 620 -7.96 26.13 27.40
CA LEU A 620 -7.20 25.11 28.14
C LEU A 620 -7.97 24.58 29.35
N HIS A 621 -8.93 25.34 29.90
CA HIS A 621 -9.84 24.81 30.92
C HIS A 621 -10.68 23.62 30.43
N ALA A 622 -10.97 23.54 29.12
CA ALA A 622 -11.70 22.41 28.55
C ALA A 622 -10.93 21.09 28.68
N ALA A 623 -9.59 21.12 28.76
CA ALA A 623 -8.76 19.92 28.90
C ALA A 623 -8.81 19.29 30.30
N PHE A 624 -9.12 20.06 31.35
CA PHE A 624 -9.16 19.58 32.75
C PHE A 624 -10.51 19.00 33.19
N GLY A 625 -11.51 19.02 32.31
CA GLY A 625 -12.86 18.57 32.63
C GLY A 625 -13.68 19.61 33.42
N SER A 626 -14.83 19.99 32.83
CA SER A 626 -15.97 20.69 33.45
C SER A 626 -15.73 22.05 34.13
N VAL A 627 -15.94 23.14 33.38
CA VAL A 627 -16.84 24.27 33.77
C VAL A 627 -17.39 24.95 32.50
N PRO A 628 -18.72 25.05 32.29
CA PRO A 628 -19.31 25.90 31.27
C PRO A 628 -19.54 27.31 31.85
N GLU A 629 -18.49 28.08 32.08
CA GLU A 629 -18.64 29.49 32.51
C GLU A 629 -18.37 30.50 31.39
N TYR A 630 -17.77 30.07 30.29
CA TYR A 630 -17.60 30.91 29.10
C TYR A 630 -17.94 30.09 27.85
N GLY A 631 -19.03 30.48 27.19
CA GLY A 631 -19.72 29.69 26.18
C GLY A 631 -19.00 29.53 24.83
N GLY A 632 -19.33 28.44 24.15
CA GLY A 632 -19.03 28.14 22.75
C GLY A 632 -18.53 26.70 22.56
N PRO A 633 -18.84 26.02 21.44
CA PRO A 633 -18.16 24.78 21.07
C PRO A 633 -16.68 25.08 20.83
N THR A 634 -15.79 24.60 21.70
CA THR A 634 -14.35 24.80 21.56
C THR A 634 -13.80 23.82 20.54
N ASP A 635 -13.31 24.33 19.42
CA ASP A 635 -12.68 23.53 18.37
C ASP A 635 -11.30 23.03 18.84
N LEU A 636 -10.97 21.77 18.52
CA LEU A 636 -9.75 21.09 18.95
C LEU A 636 -8.50 21.84 18.48
N ASP A 637 -8.53 22.38 17.27
CA ASP A 637 -7.44 23.18 16.68
C ASP A 637 -7.11 24.41 17.56
N THR A 638 -8.14 25.03 18.16
CA THR A 638 -7.94 26.18 19.05
C THR A 638 -7.36 25.80 20.41
N ILE A 639 -7.69 24.62 20.94
CA ILE A 639 -7.12 24.12 22.20
C ILE A 639 -5.66 23.72 21.99
N VAL A 640 -5.37 23.03 20.88
CA VAL A 640 -4.01 22.68 20.46
C VAL A 640 -3.15 23.92 20.28
N THR A 641 -3.66 24.93 19.58
CA THR A 641 -2.93 26.18 19.34
C THR A 641 -2.61 26.88 20.66
N ALA A 642 -3.57 26.93 21.60
CA ALA A 642 -3.36 27.49 22.93
C ALA A 642 -2.30 26.69 23.73
N TRP A 643 -2.35 25.36 23.65
CA TRP A 643 -1.41 24.50 24.37
C TRP A 643 0.01 24.64 23.83
N TRP A 644 0.16 24.65 22.51
CA TRP A 644 1.47 24.80 21.87
C TRP A 644 2.08 26.17 22.15
N SER A 645 1.28 27.24 22.13
CA SER A 645 1.71 28.59 22.50
C SER A 645 2.22 28.63 23.96
N LEU A 646 1.57 27.91 24.87
CA LEU A 646 2.04 27.79 26.26
C LEU A 646 3.40 27.07 26.34
N LEU A 647 3.62 26.02 25.55
CA LEU A 647 4.91 25.32 25.48
C LEU A 647 6.02 26.21 24.92
N GLU A 648 5.74 26.96 23.85
CA GLU A 648 6.68 27.91 23.25
C GLU A 648 7.11 28.99 24.23
N HIS A 649 6.17 29.54 25.02
CA HIS A 649 6.54 30.50 26.05
C HIS A 649 7.27 29.85 27.22
N THR A 650 6.85 28.65 27.64
CA THR A 650 7.57 27.90 28.70
C THR A 650 9.03 27.63 28.29
N ALA A 651 9.29 27.44 26.99
CA ALA A 651 10.63 27.26 26.43
C ALA A 651 11.55 28.48 26.65
N LEU A 652 10.99 29.69 26.77
CA LEU A 652 11.75 30.91 27.09
C LEU A 652 12.25 30.95 28.54
N GLU A 653 11.53 30.28 29.45
CA GLU A 653 11.87 30.26 30.88
C GLU A 653 12.75 29.06 31.24
N ARG A 654 12.50 27.90 30.61
CA ARG A 654 13.24 26.66 30.83
C ARG A 654 13.33 25.83 29.56
N PRO A 655 14.38 25.00 29.37
CA PRO A 655 14.47 24.12 28.21
C PRO A 655 13.26 23.17 28.13
N VAL A 656 12.56 23.13 27.00
CA VAL A 656 11.43 22.22 26.75
C VAL A 656 11.76 21.28 25.59
N ALA A 657 11.61 19.98 25.81
CA ALA A 657 11.71 18.93 24.80
C ALA A 657 10.33 18.30 24.57
N VAL A 658 9.82 18.36 23.35
CA VAL A 658 8.62 17.62 22.91
C VAL A 658 9.09 16.35 22.21
N VAL A 659 8.71 15.20 22.75
CA VAL A 659 9.11 13.88 22.27
C VAL A 659 7.92 13.17 21.64
N ILE A 660 8.08 12.70 20.42
CA ILE A 660 7.05 11.97 19.67
C ILE A 660 7.61 10.60 19.32
N ASP A 661 7.04 9.53 19.91
CA ASP A 661 7.45 8.17 19.56
C ASP A 661 6.67 7.67 18.35
N ASP A 662 7.35 6.99 17.44
CA ASP A 662 6.83 6.33 16.26
C ASP A 662 5.92 7.22 15.38
N LEU A 663 6.39 8.43 15.04
CA LEU A 663 5.71 9.43 14.19
C LEU A 663 5.18 8.86 12.86
N HIS A 664 5.83 7.84 12.30
CA HIS A 664 5.36 7.10 11.11
C HIS A 664 3.97 6.45 11.28
N THR A 665 3.58 6.16 12.52
CA THR A 665 2.27 5.59 12.86
C THR A 665 1.19 6.65 13.07
N ALA A 666 1.56 7.93 12.99
CA ALA A 666 0.68 9.02 13.34
C ALA A 666 -0.41 9.30 12.31
N ASP A 667 -1.53 9.82 12.82
CA ASP A 667 -2.65 10.32 12.03
C ASP A 667 -2.24 11.63 11.34
N ASP A 668 -2.87 11.93 10.20
CA ASP A 668 -2.52 13.13 9.42
C ASP A 668 -2.77 14.42 10.21
N THR A 669 -3.74 14.44 11.14
CA THR A 669 -3.96 15.53 12.09
C THR A 669 -2.74 15.79 12.98
N ILE A 670 -2.10 14.73 13.51
CA ILE A 670 -0.88 14.85 14.32
C ILE A 670 0.30 15.28 13.44
N LEU A 671 0.42 14.72 12.23
CA LEU A 671 1.47 15.08 11.29
C LEU A 671 1.38 16.54 10.84
N GLU A 672 0.17 17.07 10.65
CA GLU A 672 -0.08 18.48 10.37
C GLU A 672 0.21 19.38 11.57
N LEU A 673 -0.24 18.99 12.77
CA LEU A 673 0.02 19.71 14.01
C LEU A 673 1.53 19.85 14.23
N VAL A 674 2.28 18.74 14.16
CA VAL A 674 3.73 18.73 14.26
C VAL A 674 4.34 19.54 13.11
N GLY A 675 3.87 19.39 11.88
CA GLY A 675 4.40 20.10 10.71
C GLY A 675 4.22 21.62 10.75
N ARG A 676 3.06 22.11 11.20
CA ARG A 676 2.76 23.54 11.34
C ARG A 676 3.73 24.23 12.30
N HIS A 677 4.14 23.54 13.35
CA HIS A 677 4.97 24.10 14.42
C HIS A 677 6.45 23.67 14.42
N VAL A 678 6.83 22.64 13.67
CA VAL A 678 8.23 22.24 13.41
C VAL A 678 8.85 23.06 12.27
N THR A 679 8.04 23.85 11.55
CA THR A 679 8.56 24.79 10.53
C THR A 679 9.30 25.93 11.24
N PRO A 680 10.56 26.26 10.84
CA PRO A 680 11.32 27.33 11.45
C PRO A 680 10.72 28.70 11.10
N SER A 681 9.65 29.10 11.80
CA SER A 681 9.44 30.52 12.06
C SER A 681 10.57 30.94 12.99
N ALA A 682 11.25 32.04 12.69
CA ALA A 682 12.58 32.40 13.19
C ALA A 682 12.71 32.68 14.72
N ALA A 683 11.83 32.12 15.57
CA ALA A 683 11.63 32.50 16.97
C ALA A 683 11.35 31.38 18.00
N SER A 684 11.20 30.09 17.66
CA SER A 684 10.88 29.06 18.68
C SER A 684 12.12 28.50 19.39
N GLU A 685 12.08 28.47 20.73
CA GLU A 685 13.11 27.88 21.61
C GLU A 685 12.81 26.41 21.98
N LEU A 686 11.81 25.81 21.34
CA LEU A 686 11.29 24.46 21.59
C LEU A 686 12.12 23.39 20.86
N PHE A 687 12.61 22.38 21.57
CA PHE A 687 13.26 21.22 20.94
C PHE A 687 12.22 20.13 20.65
N VAL A 688 12.14 19.67 19.40
CA VAL A 688 11.26 18.55 19.02
C VAL A 688 12.10 17.35 18.63
N LEU A 689 11.91 16.22 19.33
CA LEU A 689 12.51 14.93 19.04
C LEU A 689 11.42 13.96 18.57
N ALA A 690 11.54 13.44 17.35
CA ALA A 690 10.64 12.42 16.84
C ALA A 690 11.38 11.13 16.49
N THR A 691 10.76 9.97 16.68
CA THR A 691 11.25 8.70 16.12
C THR A 691 10.36 8.27 14.94
N ALA A 692 10.94 7.69 13.90
CA ALA A 692 10.21 7.23 12.73
C ALA A 692 10.86 5.99 12.10
N ARG A 693 10.11 5.30 11.24
CA ARG A 693 10.69 4.34 10.29
C ARG A 693 10.95 5.03 8.94
N PRO A 694 11.83 4.49 8.07
CA PRO A 694 12.16 5.10 6.78
C PRO A 694 10.94 5.38 5.89
N GLU A 695 9.87 4.60 6.00
CA GLU A 695 8.64 4.75 5.22
C GLU A 695 7.87 6.05 5.53
N LEU A 696 8.19 6.75 6.64
CA LEU A 696 7.65 8.10 6.85
C LEU A 696 8.05 9.05 5.71
N ALA A 697 9.22 8.85 5.10
CA ALA A 697 9.68 9.62 3.94
C ALA A 697 8.71 9.49 2.76
N GLU A 698 8.12 8.32 2.58
CA GLU A 698 7.14 8.05 1.53
C GLU A 698 5.79 8.72 1.81
N ARG A 699 5.37 8.80 3.08
CA ARG A 699 4.10 9.44 3.50
C ARG A 699 4.16 10.96 3.51
N ARG A 700 5.27 11.57 3.94
CA ARG A 700 5.48 13.02 3.88
C ARG A 700 6.98 13.34 3.78
N SER A 701 7.38 13.90 2.63
CA SER A 701 8.75 14.38 2.38
C SER A 701 9.19 15.56 3.26
N LEU A 702 8.30 16.15 4.06
CA LEU A 702 8.58 17.33 4.91
C LEU A 702 9.59 17.06 6.03
N TYR A 703 9.86 15.79 6.36
CA TYR A 703 10.74 15.39 7.46
C TYR A 703 12.08 14.81 6.98
N THR A 704 12.32 14.76 5.67
CA THR A 704 13.47 14.07 5.09
C THR A 704 14.16 14.95 4.06
N ALA A 705 15.22 15.62 4.54
CA ALA A 705 16.33 16.26 3.82
C ALA A 705 16.19 17.74 3.39
N ASP A 706 17.20 18.49 3.83
CA ASP A 706 17.75 19.79 3.41
C ASP A 706 16.96 21.09 3.47
N GLU A 707 15.63 21.10 3.45
CA GLU A 707 14.94 22.41 3.32
C GLU A 707 14.63 23.13 4.66
N ARG A 708 14.75 22.47 5.83
CA ARG A 708 14.24 23.04 7.11
C ARG A 708 15.06 22.79 8.41
N ASN A 709 16.38 22.60 8.34
CA ASN A 709 17.25 22.57 9.54
C ASN A 709 16.96 21.44 10.58
N VAL A 710 16.36 20.32 10.13
CA VAL A 710 16.09 19.12 10.97
C VAL A 710 17.32 18.20 10.96
N THR A 711 17.78 17.75 12.12
CA THR A 711 18.91 16.81 12.23
C THR A 711 18.41 15.36 12.26
N THR A 712 18.78 14.57 11.26
CA THR A 712 18.40 13.15 11.20
C THR A 712 19.48 12.27 11.82
N VAL A 713 19.11 11.44 12.80
CA VAL A 713 19.96 10.43 13.42
C VAL A 713 19.48 9.05 12.97
N SER A 714 20.26 8.37 12.12
CA SER A 714 19.92 7.03 11.65
C SER A 714 20.46 5.96 12.61
N MET A 715 19.63 4.98 12.96
CA MET A 715 20.07 3.79 13.72
C MET A 715 20.15 2.57 12.80
N THR A 716 21.36 2.03 12.66
CA THR A 716 21.67 0.83 11.86
C THR A 716 21.65 -0.45 12.70
N ARG A 717 21.82 -1.64 12.13
CA ARG A 717 21.85 -2.90 12.90
C ARG A 717 22.96 -2.92 13.94
N LEU A 718 22.70 -3.51 15.11
CA LEU A 718 23.75 -3.71 16.11
C LEU A 718 24.77 -4.74 15.59
N PRO A 719 26.06 -4.54 15.85
CA PRO A 719 27.07 -5.55 15.54
C PRO A 719 26.87 -6.79 16.41
N ASP A 720 27.27 -7.96 15.89
CA ASP A 720 27.09 -9.26 16.55
C ASP A 720 27.63 -9.28 17.98
N ALA A 721 28.75 -8.60 18.24
CA ALA A 721 29.33 -8.47 19.57
C ALA A 721 28.43 -7.71 20.57
N ALA A 722 27.66 -6.71 20.10
CA ALA A 722 26.71 -5.97 20.94
C ALA A 722 25.42 -6.78 21.19
N ILE A 723 24.96 -7.53 20.19
CA ILE A 723 23.85 -8.48 20.33
C ILE A 723 24.19 -9.62 21.29
N ASP A 724 25.40 -10.18 21.19
CA ASP A 724 25.89 -11.23 22.10
C ASP A 724 25.93 -10.73 23.55
N ARG A 725 26.35 -9.48 23.78
CA ARG A 725 26.24 -8.83 25.10
C ARG A 725 24.79 -8.70 25.56
N LEU A 726 23.88 -8.23 24.69
CA LEU A 726 22.47 -8.12 25.02
C LEU A 726 21.86 -9.48 25.38
N ILE A 727 22.15 -10.52 24.59
CA ILE A 727 21.67 -11.88 24.84
C ILE A 727 22.17 -12.39 26.19
N ARG A 728 23.45 -12.17 26.54
CA ARG A 728 23.98 -12.53 27.87
C ARG A 728 23.20 -11.85 29.00
N THR A 729 23.03 -10.54 28.93
CA THR A 729 22.29 -9.79 29.96
C THR A 729 20.85 -10.29 30.10
N LEU A 730 20.16 -10.55 28.98
CA LEU A 730 18.79 -11.05 29.01
C LEU A 730 18.67 -12.48 29.58
N LEU A 731 19.68 -13.34 29.37
CA LEU A 731 19.71 -14.67 29.97
C LEU A 731 19.98 -14.60 31.47
N GLU A 732 20.90 -13.72 31.90
CA GLU A 732 21.20 -13.43 33.31
C GLU A 732 19.95 -12.93 34.05
N GLU A 733 19.24 -11.94 33.49
CA GLU A 733 17.99 -11.40 34.08
C GLU A 733 16.89 -12.46 34.28
N GLN A 734 16.87 -13.50 33.44
CA GLN A 734 15.89 -14.58 33.52
C GLN A 734 16.31 -15.71 34.48
N GLY A 735 17.41 -15.51 35.22
CA GLY A 735 17.93 -16.46 36.20
C GLY A 735 18.60 -17.69 35.57
N LEU A 736 18.95 -17.63 34.28
CA LEU A 736 19.79 -18.62 33.60
C LEU A 736 21.24 -18.15 33.70
N HIS A 737 21.74 -17.99 34.93
CA HIS A 737 23.12 -17.56 35.20
C HIS A 737 24.15 -18.60 34.76
N ASP A 738 23.77 -19.88 34.73
CA ASP A 738 24.60 -20.98 34.28
C ASP A 738 23.77 -21.95 33.44
N TYR A 739 23.99 -21.90 32.12
CA TYR A 739 23.97 -23.12 31.32
C TYR A 739 25.28 -23.90 31.47
N ALA A 740 26.26 -23.35 32.20
CA ALA A 740 27.47 -24.03 32.65
C ALA A 740 27.14 -24.94 33.84
N GLY A 741 26.68 -26.16 33.55
CA GLY A 741 27.00 -27.24 34.48
C GLY A 741 28.52 -27.41 34.50
N ASP A 742 29.09 -27.95 35.58
CA ASP A 742 30.54 -28.21 35.80
C ASP A 742 31.25 -29.09 34.74
N SER A 743 30.65 -29.31 33.56
CA SER A 743 31.18 -30.08 32.44
C SER A 743 31.46 -29.18 31.22
N GLU A 744 32.64 -29.34 30.60
CA GLU A 744 33.04 -28.65 29.35
C GLU A 744 32.00 -28.73 28.22
N HIS A 745 31.20 -29.81 28.17
CA HIS A 745 30.13 -30.00 27.19
C HIS A 745 28.96 -29.01 27.33
N ALA A 746 28.67 -28.54 28.55
CA ALA A 746 27.56 -27.63 28.80
C ALA A 746 27.90 -26.21 28.31
N ASP A 747 29.17 -25.81 28.43
CA ASP A 747 29.70 -24.54 27.92
C ASP A 747 29.75 -24.50 26.38
N GLU A 748 30.11 -25.61 25.73
CA GLU A 748 30.07 -25.73 24.26
C GLU A 748 28.64 -25.61 23.72
N VAL A 749 27.68 -26.35 24.29
CA VAL A 749 26.26 -26.28 23.88
C VAL A 749 25.68 -24.89 24.14
N ALA A 750 26.06 -24.24 25.24
CA ALA A 750 25.66 -22.86 25.52
C ALA A 750 26.27 -21.86 24.52
N ALA A 751 27.52 -22.07 24.11
CA ALA A 751 28.19 -21.25 23.10
C ALA A 751 27.55 -21.42 21.71
N GLU A 752 27.23 -22.65 21.32
CA GLU A 752 26.52 -22.95 20.06
C GLU A 752 25.10 -22.36 20.06
N ALA A 753 24.35 -22.50 21.15
CA ALA A 753 23.02 -21.92 21.28
C ALA A 753 23.08 -20.38 21.23
N ARG A 754 24.07 -19.74 21.88
CA ARG A 754 24.29 -18.29 21.79
C ARG A 754 24.65 -17.87 20.37
N ALA A 755 25.56 -18.57 19.69
CA ALA A 755 25.93 -18.27 18.30
C ALA A 755 24.72 -18.38 17.36
N LEU A 756 23.87 -19.39 17.56
CA LEU A 756 22.61 -19.55 16.85
C LEU A 756 21.67 -18.37 17.13
N LEU A 757 21.48 -17.97 18.40
CA LEU A 757 20.63 -16.84 18.76
C LEU A 757 21.15 -15.53 18.13
N VAL A 758 22.45 -15.23 18.22
CA VAL A 758 23.07 -14.06 17.57
C VAL A 758 22.75 -14.06 16.07
N SER A 759 22.98 -15.18 15.39
CA SER A 759 22.69 -15.34 13.96
C SER A 759 21.20 -15.10 13.63
N LEU A 760 20.27 -15.62 14.43
CA LEU A 760 18.83 -15.49 14.22
C LEU A 760 18.32 -14.05 14.38
N THR A 761 19.00 -13.23 15.18
CA THR A 761 18.61 -11.82 15.39
C THR A 761 19.04 -10.89 14.26
N ALA A 762 20.07 -11.26 13.49
CA ALA A 762 20.62 -10.46 12.40
C ALA A 762 20.85 -8.98 12.77
N GLY A 763 21.30 -8.72 14.01
CA GLY A 763 21.58 -7.37 14.51
C GLY A 763 20.37 -6.59 15.05
N ASN A 764 19.20 -7.22 15.18
CA ASN A 764 17.97 -6.58 15.68
C ASN A 764 17.74 -6.85 17.18
N PRO A 765 17.77 -5.81 18.04
CA PRO A 765 17.57 -5.96 19.49
C PRO A 765 16.22 -6.56 19.88
N LEU A 766 15.12 -6.20 19.20
CA LEU A 766 13.78 -6.76 19.51
C LEU A 766 13.75 -8.27 19.26
N LEU A 767 14.37 -8.72 18.16
CA LEU A 767 14.48 -10.15 17.87
C LEU A 767 15.29 -10.86 18.96
N ALA A 768 16.33 -10.23 19.51
CA ALA A 768 17.12 -10.81 20.60
C ALA A 768 16.26 -11.09 21.83
N HIS A 769 15.43 -10.14 22.25
CA HIS A 769 14.51 -10.32 23.39
C HIS A 769 13.51 -11.45 23.14
N GLU A 770 12.93 -11.50 21.94
CA GLU A 770 11.90 -12.49 21.61
C GLU A 770 12.50 -13.90 21.48
N PHE A 771 13.66 -14.05 20.85
CA PHE A 771 14.35 -15.33 20.74
C PHE A 771 14.89 -15.82 22.09
N VAL A 772 15.43 -14.93 22.94
CA VAL A 772 15.81 -15.31 24.30
C VAL A 772 14.58 -15.76 25.09
N ARG A 773 13.47 -15.01 25.05
CA ARG A 773 12.24 -15.40 25.75
C ARG A 773 11.72 -16.77 25.28
N ALA A 774 11.70 -17.03 23.98
CA ALA A 774 11.28 -18.32 23.42
C ALA A 774 12.24 -19.44 23.81
N PHE A 775 13.55 -19.16 23.79
CA PHE A 775 14.57 -20.09 24.25
C PHE A 775 14.38 -20.45 25.73
N VAL A 776 14.28 -19.46 26.63
CA VAL A 776 14.01 -19.70 28.06
C VAL A 776 12.73 -20.53 28.26
N GLY A 777 11.67 -20.25 27.50
CA GLY A 777 10.44 -21.03 27.53
C GLY A 777 10.63 -22.50 27.14
N HIS A 778 11.35 -22.75 26.04
CA HIS A 778 11.68 -24.10 25.56
C HIS A 778 12.51 -24.88 26.58
N VAL A 779 13.50 -24.21 27.18
CA VAL A 779 14.38 -24.79 28.21
C VAL A 779 13.59 -25.17 29.47
N ARG A 780 12.73 -24.26 29.96
CA ARG A 780 11.88 -24.52 31.13
C ARG A 780 10.84 -25.62 30.89
N ALA A 781 10.46 -25.87 29.63
CA ALA A 781 9.58 -26.96 29.24
C ALA A 781 10.29 -28.34 29.24
N GLY A 782 11.61 -28.40 29.45
CA GLY A 782 12.37 -29.65 29.48
C GLY A 782 12.55 -30.32 28.11
N GLU A 783 12.36 -29.57 27.02
CA GLU A 783 12.56 -30.09 25.67
C GLU A 783 14.08 -30.14 25.34
N PRO A 784 14.59 -31.26 24.81
CA PRO A 784 16.02 -31.41 24.54
C PRO A 784 16.47 -30.44 23.44
N CYS A 785 17.44 -29.59 23.77
CA CYS A 785 18.07 -28.63 22.85
C CYS A 785 18.95 -29.33 21.80
N ALA A 786 19.56 -30.47 22.16
CA ALA A 786 20.49 -31.23 21.33
C ALA A 786 20.05 -32.70 21.25
N GLY A 787 19.76 -33.15 20.04
CA GLY A 787 19.57 -34.55 19.69
C GLY A 787 19.68 -34.68 18.18
N ASP A 788 20.89 -34.98 17.69
CA ASP A 788 21.26 -35.31 16.29
C ASP A 788 20.49 -34.59 15.17
N ARG A 789 20.15 -33.31 15.36
CA ARG A 789 19.36 -32.54 14.40
C ARG A 789 19.94 -31.15 14.21
N GLU A 790 20.03 -30.78 12.94
CA GLU A 790 20.64 -29.56 12.41
C GLU A 790 20.13 -28.27 13.09
N PRO A 791 20.96 -27.22 13.20
CA PRO A 791 20.60 -25.93 13.81
C PRO A 791 19.31 -25.27 13.27
N HIS A 792 18.93 -25.58 12.03
CA HIS A 792 17.72 -25.06 11.37
C HIS A 792 16.41 -25.53 12.01
N ASP A 793 16.35 -26.74 12.58
CA ASP A 793 15.14 -27.29 13.22
C ASP A 793 14.86 -26.67 14.60
N LEU A 794 15.91 -26.24 15.30
CA LEU A 794 15.79 -25.51 16.55
C LEU A 794 15.29 -24.08 16.31
N ALA A 795 15.79 -23.40 15.27
CA ALA A 795 15.32 -22.07 14.86
C ALA A 795 13.83 -22.04 14.49
N ALA A 796 13.32 -23.10 13.84
CA ALA A 796 11.90 -23.24 13.51
C ALA A 796 11.00 -23.43 14.75
N ARG A 797 11.50 -24.15 15.77
CA ARG A 797 10.78 -24.38 17.04
C ARG A 797 10.79 -23.15 17.94
N LEU A 798 11.91 -22.41 17.96
CA LEU A 798 12.10 -21.22 18.79
C LEU A 798 11.51 -19.94 18.19
N LEU A 799 10.86 -20.01 17.04
CA LEU A 799 10.41 -18.86 16.24
C LEU A 799 9.19 -18.16 16.88
N PRO A 800 9.37 -17.00 17.55
CA PRO A 800 8.31 -16.31 18.28
C PRO A 800 7.26 -15.69 17.33
N ASN A 801 6.01 -15.56 17.78
CA ASN A 801 4.91 -14.99 16.95
C ASN A 801 5.23 -13.56 16.46
N SER A 802 5.84 -12.73 17.30
CA SER A 802 6.33 -11.39 16.96
C SER A 802 7.29 -11.39 15.76
N VAL A 803 8.24 -12.33 15.73
CA VAL A 803 9.22 -12.48 14.64
C VAL A 803 8.55 -13.02 13.37
N ARG A 804 7.62 -13.97 13.52
CA ARG A 804 6.81 -14.46 12.39
C ARG A 804 6.08 -13.31 11.72
N ARG A 805 5.53 -12.37 12.48
CA ARG A 805 4.81 -11.19 11.99
C ARG A 805 5.71 -10.20 11.26
N VAL A 806 6.90 -9.91 11.78
CA VAL A 806 7.87 -9.04 11.10
C VAL A 806 8.33 -9.65 9.77
N ILE A 807 8.63 -10.95 9.74
CA ILE A 807 8.99 -11.66 8.51
C ILE A 807 7.80 -11.67 7.56
N ALA A 808 6.61 -12.02 8.04
CA ALA A 808 5.35 -12.01 7.29
C ALA A 808 5.06 -10.66 6.64
N ALA A 809 5.24 -9.55 7.37
CA ALA A 809 5.10 -8.19 6.85
C ALA A 809 6.07 -7.95 5.70
N ARG A 810 7.35 -8.29 5.88
CA ARG A 810 8.37 -8.15 4.82
C ARG A 810 8.05 -8.99 3.58
N LEU A 811 7.52 -10.20 3.75
CA LEU A 811 7.11 -11.05 2.62
C LEU A 811 5.88 -10.50 1.88
N ASP A 812 4.98 -9.78 2.57
CA ASP A 812 3.81 -9.13 1.96
C ASP A 812 4.20 -7.91 1.11
N HIS A 813 5.36 -7.30 1.35
CA HIS A 813 5.89 -6.19 0.55
C HIS A 813 6.58 -6.63 -0.74
N LEU A 814 6.82 -7.93 -0.94
CA LEU A 814 7.38 -8.45 -2.19
C LEU A 814 6.37 -8.31 -3.34
N PRO A 815 6.84 -8.04 -4.58
CA PRO A 815 6.02 -8.17 -5.77
C PRO A 815 5.34 -9.55 -5.85
N ASP A 816 4.12 -9.62 -6.39
CA ASP A 816 3.32 -10.86 -6.37
C ASP A 816 4.03 -12.04 -7.09
N TYR A 817 4.76 -11.75 -8.17
CA TYR A 817 5.57 -12.76 -8.86
C TYR A 817 6.71 -13.29 -7.98
N ALA A 818 7.45 -12.41 -7.29
CA ALA A 818 8.56 -12.79 -6.40
C ALA A 818 8.06 -13.53 -5.16
N ARG A 819 6.90 -13.13 -4.62
CA ARG A 819 6.25 -13.80 -3.49
C ARG A 819 5.86 -15.24 -3.84
N THR A 820 5.41 -15.48 -5.06
CA THR A 820 5.02 -16.82 -5.50
C THR A 820 6.24 -17.71 -5.74
N VAL A 821 7.29 -17.19 -6.36
CA VAL A 821 8.59 -17.90 -6.51
C VAL A 821 9.19 -18.24 -5.15
N LEU A 822 9.12 -17.34 -4.16
CA LEU A 822 9.59 -17.59 -2.81
C LEU A 822 8.81 -18.72 -2.10
N ARG A 823 7.50 -18.85 -2.34
CA ARG A 823 6.67 -19.95 -1.80
C ARG A 823 7.10 -21.29 -2.36
N ASP A 824 7.30 -21.35 -3.67
CA ASP A 824 7.74 -22.55 -4.36
C ASP A 824 9.15 -22.94 -3.91
N ALA A 825 10.06 -21.97 -3.81
CA ALA A 825 11.39 -22.14 -3.23
C ALA A 825 11.34 -22.71 -1.80
N ALA A 826 10.45 -22.20 -0.94
CA ALA A 826 10.33 -22.67 0.43
C ALA A 826 9.87 -24.15 0.53
N ILE A 827 9.09 -24.62 -0.45
CA ILE A 827 8.65 -26.02 -0.57
C ILE A 827 9.78 -26.91 -1.10
N VAL A 828 10.59 -26.41 -2.05
CA VAL A 828 11.71 -27.15 -2.65
C VAL A 828 12.79 -27.48 -1.61
N GLY A 829 13.15 -26.54 -0.74
CA GLY A 829 14.11 -26.82 0.34
C GLY A 829 14.88 -25.60 0.83
N ASP A 830 15.88 -25.85 1.68
CA ASP A 830 16.79 -24.82 2.19
C ASP A 830 17.78 -24.34 1.11
N THR A 831 18.11 -25.25 0.19
CA THR A 831 18.81 -24.97 -1.07
C THR A 831 17.83 -25.07 -2.23
N VAL A 832 17.87 -24.08 -3.13
CA VAL A 832 16.96 -24.00 -4.28
C VAL A 832 17.71 -23.73 -5.58
N TRP A 833 17.18 -24.30 -6.66
CA TRP A 833 17.69 -24.18 -8.03
C TRP A 833 16.59 -23.62 -8.95
N PRO A 834 16.92 -22.75 -9.91
CA PRO A 834 15.95 -22.18 -10.85
C PRO A 834 15.09 -23.24 -11.54
N GLY A 835 15.68 -24.36 -11.99
CA GLY A 835 14.94 -25.44 -12.67
C GLY A 835 13.89 -26.12 -11.78
N ALA A 836 14.23 -26.41 -10.53
CA ALA A 836 13.33 -27.06 -9.58
C ALA A 836 12.16 -26.14 -9.18
N VAL A 837 12.44 -24.84 -9.00
CA VAL A 837 11.42 -23.84 -8.66
C VAL A 837 10.52 -23.53 -9.86
N ALA A 838 11.06 -23.51 -11.08
CA ALA A 838 10.27 -23.34 -12.29
C ALA A 838 9.30 -24.50 -12.51
N ALA A 839 9.77 -25.74 -12.26
CA ALA A 839 8.94 -26.94 -12.34
C ALA A 839 7.85 -26.99 -11.26
N ALA A 840 8.11 -26.44 -10.08
CA ALA A 840 7.17 -26.38 -8.97
C ALA A 840 5.85 -25.67 -9.35
N SER A 841 5.87 -24.74 -10.32
CA SER A 841 4.70 -23.95 -10.74
C SER A 841 4.50 -23.84 -12.26
N GLU A 842 5.21 -24.66 -13.05
CA GLU A 842 5.19 -24.61 -14.53
C GLU A 842 5.43 -23.19 -15.06
N ARG A 843 6.47 -22.52 -14.55
CA ARG A 843 6.88 -21.17 -14.99
C ARG A 843 8.00 -21.23 -16.00
N ASP A 844 8.18 -20.13 -16.70
CA ASP A 844 9.39 -19.93 -17.49
C ASP A 844 10.62 -19.87 -16.57
N ARG A 845 11.70 -20.50 -17.03
CA ARG A 845 12.93 -20.62 -16.25
C ARG A 845 13.63 -19.27 -16.10
N ALA A 846 13.66 -18.44 -17.14
CA ALA A 846 14.34 -17.15 -17.11
C ALA A 846 13.61 -16.17 -16.18
N GLU A 847 12.27 -16.18 -16.21
CA GLU A 847 11.44 -15.43 -15.25
C GLU A 847 11.67 -15.88 -13.80
N THR A 848 11.78 -17.20 -13.57
CA THR A 848 12.05 -17.75 -12.24
C THR A 848 13.43 -17.33 -11.73
N GLU A 849 14.45 -17.34 -12.59
CA GLU A 849 15.81 -16.94 -12.24
C GLU A 849 15.89 -15.44 -11.90
N ALA A 850 15.26 -14.58 -12.71
CA ALA A 850 15.17 -13.14 -12.42
C ALA A 850 14.49 -12.86 -11.07
N ALA A 851 13.46 -13.63 -10.72
CA ALA A 851 12.80 -13.53 -9.42
C ALA A 851 13.68 -14.01 -8.26
N LEU A 852 14.47 -15.07 -8.43
CA LEU A 852 15.42 -15.55 -7.42
C LEU A 852 16.57 -14.53 -7.20
N GLU A 853 17.08 -13.91 -8.27
CA GLU A 853 18.05 -12.83 -8.17
C GLU A 853 17.48 -11.61 -7.43
N MET A 854 16.23 -11.25 -7.72
CA MET A 854 15.54 -10.19 -6.99
C MET A 854 15.38 -10.53 -5.50
N LEU A 855 15.01 -11.78 -5.16
CA LEU A 855 14.91 -12.23 -3.76
C LEU A 855 16.28 -12.21 -3.05
N ALA A 856 17.37 -12.45 -3.78
CA ALA A 856 18.73 -12.29 -3.29
C ALA A 856 19.09 -10.81 -3.06
N HIS A 857 18.69 -9.91 -3.97
CA HIS A 857 18.84 -8.46 -3.79
C HIS A 857 18.06 -7.94 -2.57
N TYR A 858 16.84 -8.47 -2.34
CA TYR A 858 16.08 -8.21 -1.12
C TYR A 858 16.69 -8.85 0.14
N GLY A 859 17.79 -9.58 0.03
CA GLY A 859 18.51 -10.20 1.13
C GLY A 859 17.76 -11.34 1.82
N LEU A 860 16.81 -11.97 1.11
CA LEU A 860 16.07 -13.14 1.59
C LEU A 860 16.78 -14.45 1.21
N LEU A 861 17.38 -14.45 0.02
CA LEU A 861 18.24 -15.53 -0.49
C LEU A 861 19.69 -15.05 -0.61
N THR A 862 20.62 -15.98 -0.75
CA THR A 862 22.02 -15.72 -1.08
C THR A 862 22.44 -16.66 -2.18
N ARG A 863 23.03 -16.10 -3.24
CA ARG A 863 23.62 -16.89 -4.33
C ARG A 863 24.94 -17.48 -3.84
N VAL A 864 25.11 -18.78 -3.99
CA VAL A 864 26.33 -19.49 -3.60
C VAL A 864 27.18 -19.70 -4.84
N GLU A 865 28.41 -19.16 -4.83
CA GLU A 865 29.40 -19.41 -5.89
C GLU A 865 30.11 -20.74 -5.61
N GLY A 866 30.18 -21.63 -6.62
CA GLY A 866 30.89 -22.91 -6.53
C GLY A 866 30.02 -24.16 -6.26
N GLY A 867 28.69 -24.00 -6.23
CA GLY A 867 27.73 -25.09 -6.07
C GLY A 867 26.95 -25.41 -7.35
N GLU A 868 27.63 -25.47 -8.49
CA GLU A 868 26.98 -25.78 -9.77
C GLU A 868 26.53 -27.24 -9.78
N ILE A 869 25.22 -27.45 -9.70
CA ILE A 869 24.62 -28.64 -10.29
C ILE A 869 24.22 -28.22 -11.70
N ARG A 870 24.90 -28.79 -12.70
CA ARG A 870 24.52 -28.69 -14.13
C ARG A 870 24.37 -27.23 -14.64
N ASP A 871 25.39 -26.40 -14.43
CA ASP A 871 25.44 -24.98 -14.86
C ASP A 871 24.33 -24.07 -14.28
N GLU A 872 23.64 -24.50 -13.21
CA GLU A 872 22.64 -23.66 -12.53
C GLU A 872 23.22 -22.95 -11.30
N SER A 873 22.85 -21.67 -11.17
CA SER A 873 23.13 -20.88 -9.97
C SER A 873 22.38 -21.43 -8.76
N GLN A 874 23.10 -21.72 -7.68
CA GLN A 874 22.52 -22.18 -6.42
C GLN A 874 22.11 -21.01 -5.53
N TYR A 875 20.92 -21.08 -4.93
CA TYR A 875 20.43 -20.11 -3.96
C TYR A 875 20.14 -20.80 -2.63
N VAL A 876 20.50 -20.15 -1.52
CA VAL A 876 20.22 -20.62 -0.16
C VAL A 876 19.47 -19.56 0.62
N PHE A 877 18.53 -19.96 1.47
CA PHE A 877 17.86 -19.02 2.36
C PHE A 877 18.86 -18.42 3.34
N ARG A 878 18.98 -17.08 3.32
CA ARG A 878 19.92 -16.36 4.20
C ARG A 878 19.60 -16.58 5.69
N TYR A 879 18.32 -16.82 6.01
CA TYR A 879 17.85 -17.08 7.37
C TYR A 879 16.82 -18.21 7.36
N GLY A 880 17.03 -19.27 8.15
CA GLY A 880 16.08 -20.38 8.31
C GLY A 880 14.64 -19.96 8.66
N PRO A 881 14.43 -18.93 9.52
CA PRO A 881 13.10 -18.42 9.82
C PRO A 881 12.29 -17.91 8.62
N VAL A 882 12.95 -17.33 7.61
CA VAL A 882 12.28 -16.79 6.41
C VAL A 882 11.60 -17.91 5.63
N ARG A 883 12.32 -19.03 5.44
CA ARG A 883 11.78 -20.22 4.79
C ARG A 883 10.61 -20.80 5.57
N HIS A 884 10.76 -20.94 6.89
CA HIS A 884 9.70 -21.50 7.74
C HIS A 884 8.41 -20.68 7.67
N VAL A 885 8.51 -19.34 7.74
CA VAL A 885 7.34 -18.46 7.60
C VAL A 885 6.75 -18.54 6.19
N ALA A 886 7.56 -18.58 5.14
CA ALA A 886 7.07 -18.74 3.77
C ALA A 886 6.35 -20.09 3.57
N TYR A 887 6.89 -21.17 4.13
CA TYR A 887 6.33 -22.53 4.03
C TYR A 887 5.02 -22.71 4.82
N THR A 888 4.91 -22.13 6.01
CA THR A 888 3.71 -22.21 6.85
C THR A 888 2.53 -21.43 6.27
N ARG A 889 2.78 -20.38 5.49
CA ARG A 889 1.76 -19.58 4.78
C ARG A 889 1.08 -20.35 3.63
N VAL A 890 1.73 -21.39 3.09
CA VAL A 890 1.18 -22.18 1.99
C VAL A 890 0.16 -23.21 2.52
N PRO A 891 -1.09 -23.21 2.02
CA PRO A 891 -2.07 -24.24 2.36
C PRO A 891 -1.58 -25.66 2.05
N ARG A 892 -1.94 -26.62 2.92
CA ARG A 892 -1.51 -28.03 2.80
C ARG A 892 -1.75 -28.64 1.42
N ALA A 893 -2.90 -28.36 0.80
CA ALA A 893 -3.25 -28.89 -0.53
C ALA A 893 -2.28 -28.41 -1.62
N ILE A 894 -1.88 -27.14 -1.59
CA ILE A 894 -0.94 -26.55 -2.54
C ILE A 894 0.46 -27.12 -2.31
N ARG A 895 0.87 -27.30 -1.04
CA ARG A 895 2.17 -27.93 -0.71
C ARG A 895 2.31 -29.31 -1.33
N VAL A 896 1.31 -30.19 -1.11
CA VAL A 896 1.34 -31.57 -1.64
C VAL A 896 1.39 -31.58 -3.16
N ALA A 897 0.58 -30.77 -3.83
CA ALA A 897 0.57 -30.68 -5.30
C ALA A 897 1.91 -30.16 -5.86
N THR A 898 2.52 -29.19 -5.17
CA THR A 898 3.81 -28.61 -5.57
C THR A 898 4.95 -29.61 -5.36
N GLN A 899 4.98 -30.29 -4.22
CA GLN A 899 5.95 -31.35 -3.92
C GLN A 899 5.89 -32.48 -4.96
N ALA A 900 4.68 -32.88 -5.39
CA ALA A 900 4.51 -33.90 -6.42
C ALA A 900 5.07 -33.46 -7.80
N ARG A 901 4.88 -32.19 -8.19
CA ARG A 901 5.44 -31.65 -9.44
C ARG A 901 6.96 -31.56 -9.41
N VAL A 902 7.53 -31.14 -8.29
CA VAL A 902 8.99 -31.11 -8.10
C VAL A 902 9.57 -32.53 -8.15
N ALA A 903 8.90 -33.50 -7.51
CA ALA A 903 9.27 -34.91 -7.57
C ALA A 903 9.23 -35.47 -9.00
N GLN A 904 8.18 -35.17 -9.77
CA GLN A 904 8.07 -35.56 -11.17
C GLN A 904 9.15 -34.90 -12.05
N TRP A 905 9.49 -33.64 -11.79
CA TRP A 905 10.61 -33.00 -12.47
C TRP A 905 11.93 -33.71 -12.15
N LEU A 906 12.19 -34.05 -10.89
CA LEU A 906 13.38 -34.82 -10.52
C LEU A 906 13.47 -36.16 -11.25
N GLU A 907 12.35 -36.86 -11.49
CA GLU A 907 12.31 -38.10 -12.28
C GLU A 907 12.72 -37.90 -13.75
N THR A 908 12.43 -36.73 -14.35
CA THR A 908 12.81 -36.45 -15.75
C THR A 908 14.29 -36.10 -15.92
N GLN A 909 15.03 -35.93 -14.82
CA GLN A 909 16.39 -35.43 -14.78
C GLN A 909 17.32 -36.59 -14.39
N ASP A 910 17.67 -37.45 -15.35
CA ASP A 910 18.42 -38.71 -15.17
C ASP A 910 19.91 -38.50 -14.75
N ASP A 911 20.18 -37.93 -13.56
CA ASP A 911 21.53 -37.69 -12.99
C ASP A 911 21.64 -38.10 -11.51
N PRO A 912 22.36 -39.19 -11.22
CA PRO A 912 22.55 -39.70 -9.87
C PRO A 912 23.31 -38.77 -8.91
N ASP A 913 24.21 -37.92 -9.41
CA ASP A 913 25.03 -37.04 -8.56
C ASP A 913 24.26 -35.77 -8.16
N ALA A 914 23.36 -35.29 -9.03
CA ALA A 914 22.40 -34.24 -8.68
C ALA A 914 21.46 -34.70 -7.54
N LEU A 915 20.93 -35.92 -7.63
CA LEU A 915 20.06 -36.53 -6.60
C LEU A 915 20.78 -36.73 -5.25
N ARG A 916 22.07 -37.09 -5.26
CA ARG A 916 22.90 -37.20 -4.05
C ARG A 916 23.16 -35.84 -3.39
N LYS A 917 23.46 -34.80 -4.18
CA LYS A 917 23.62 -33.43 -3.66
C LYS A 917 22.30 -32.88 -3.08
N LEU A 918 21.16 -33.21 -3.71
CA LEU A 918 19.81 -32.88 -3.23
C LEU A 918 19.46 -33.61 -1.92
N THR A 919 19.80 -34.87 -1.72
CA THR A 919 19.56 -35.55 -0.43
C THR A 919 20.48 -35.05 0.68
N ALA A 920 21.65 -34.52 0.32
CA ALA A 920 22.58 -33.87 1.24
C ALA A 920 22.15 -32.46 1.67
N SER A 921 21.28 -31.77 0.89
CA SER A 921 20.87 -30.38 1.17
C SER A 921 19.74 -30.21 2.19
N GLY A 922 19.25 -31.30 2.82
CA GLY A 922 18.36 -31.23 3.98
C GLY A 922 17.18 -32.21 3.96
N PRO A 923 16.41 -32.31 5.08
CA PRO A 923 15.33 -33.28 5.25
C PRO A 923 14.16 -33.08 4.29
N ALA A 924 13.84 -31.84 3.91
CA ALA A 924 12.79 -31.54 2.93
C ALA A 924 13.13 -32.08 1.53
N SER A 925 14.40 -31.95 1.12
CA SER A 925 14.90 -32.47 -0.15
C SER A 925 14.96 -34.01 -0.14
N ARG A 926 15.25 -34.64 1.02
CA ARG A 926 15.13 -36.10 1.20
C ARG A 926 13.70 -36.60 1.04
N GLU A 927 12.71 -35.87 1.59
CA GLU A 927 11.30 -36.22 1.45
C GLU A 927 10.83 -36.12 -0.02
N LEU A 928 11.27 -35.10 -0.75
CA LEU A 928 11.00 -34.94 -2.18
C LEU A 928 11.59 -36.09 -3.02
N VAL A 929 12.83 -36.51 -2.72
CA VAL A 929 13.47 -37.64 -3.41
C VAL A 929 12.78 -38.97 -3.06
N ARG A 930 12.34 -39.15 -1.81
CA ARG A 930 11.51 -40.31 -1.42
C ARG A 930 10.17 -40.34 -2.15
N LEU A 931 9.51 -39.19 -2.29
CA LEU A 931 8.23 -39.06 -3.01
C LEU A 931 8.41 -39.41 -4.49
N ALA A 932 9.46 -38.91 -5.15
CA ALA A 932 9.81 -39.24 -6.53
C ALA A 932 10.02 -40.77 -6.72
N ALA A 933 10.78 -41.40 -5.82
CA ALA A 933 10.97 -42.85 -5.86
C ALA A 933 9.65 -43.63 -5.67
N LEU A 934 8.65 -43.04 -5.01
CA LEU A 934 7.36 -43.66 -4.74
C LEU A 934 6.36 -43.46 -5.90
N THR A 935 6.39 -42.31 -6.58
CA THR A 935 5.64 -42.07 -7.83
C THR A 935 6.10 -43.01 -8.93
N GLU A 936 7.42 -43.17 -9.12
CA GLU A 936 7.95 -44.05 -10.16
C GLU A 936 7.58 -45.52 -9.90
N ARG A 937 7.65 -45.99 -8.64
CA ARG A 937 7.17 -47.32 -8.25
C ARG A 937 5.68 -47.54 -8.52
N LEU A 938 4.85 -46.52 -8.31
CA LEU A 938 3.42 -46.58 -8.61
C LEU A 938 3.16 -46.58 -10.11
N ARG A 939 3.93 -45.82 -10.89
CA ARG A 939 3.87 -45.78 -12.35
C ARG A 939 4.23 -47.13 -12.97
N ILE A 940 5.33 -47.74 -12.53
CA ILE A 940 5.77 -49.08 -12.97
C ILE A 940 4.71 -50.14 -12.62
N ARG A 941 4.11 -50.07 -11.42
CA ARG A 941 2.99 -50.96 -11.04
C ARG A 941 1.73 -50.78 -11.88
N LEU A 942 1.38 -49.54 -12.22
CA LEU A 942 0.18 -49.23 -13.02
C LEU A 942 0.38 -49.54 -14.51
N ALA A 943 1.63 -49.51 -15.01
CA ALA A 943 1.96 -49.85 -16.39
C ALA A 943 1.96 -51.37 -16.67
N GLY A 944 1.76 -52.21 -15.65
CA GLY A 944 1.66 -53.67 -15.81
C GLY A 944 2.97 -54.36 -16.20
N ASP A 945 4.10 -53.66 -16.17
CA ASP A 945 5.39 -54.19 -16.57
C ASP A 945 6.11 -54.78 -15.35
N THR A 946 5.87 -56.07 -15.09
CA THR A 946 6.56 -56.83 -14.04
C THR A 946 8.01 -57.18 -14.39
N SER A 947 8.55 -56.73 -15.53
CA SER A 947 9.89 -57.09 -15.99
C SER A 947 11.02 -56.13 -15.57
N ALA A 948 10.70 -54.90 -15.11
CA ALA A 948 11.71 -53.93 -14.67
C ALA A 948 12.04 -53.97 -13.17
N ALA A 949 11.57 -54.98 -12.43
CA ALA A 949 11.80 -55.13 -10.99
C ALA A 949 13.15 -55.79 -10.66
N THR A 950 14.27 -55.30 -11.22
CA THR A 950 15.61 -55.57 -10.68
C THR A 950 16.54 -54.38 -10.91
N TRP A 951 16.38 -53.34 -10.10
CA TRP A 951 17.49 -52.44 -9.79
C TRP A 951 17.94 -52.75 -8.36
N HIS A 952 19.06 -53.48 -8.24
CA HIS A 952 19.82 -53.63 -7.01
C HIS A 952 20.81 -52.47 -6.91
N GLY A 953 20.56 -51.55 -5.98
CA GLY A 953 21.47 -50.48 -5.62
C GLY A 953 21.04 -49.88 -4.28
N ASP A 954 21.84 -50.16 -3.25
CA ASP A 954 21.65 -49.83 -1.85
C ASP A 954 21.14 -48.41 -1.57
N TRP A 955 19.99 -48.33 -0.90
CA TRP A 955 19.66 -47.21 0.00
C TRP A 955 19.13 -47.81 1.31
N GLY A 956 20.04 -48.43 2.05
CA GLY A 956 19.85 -48.68 3.47
C GLY A 956 19.94 -47.36 4.24
N THR A 957 18.93 -47.11 5.09
CA THR A 957 18.91 -46.11 6.17
C THR A 957 19.31 -44.67 5.80
N VAL A 958 18.30 -43.87 5.44
CA VAL A 958 18.15 -42.47 5.85
C VAL A 958 16.67 -42.22 6.05
#